data_AF-A0A935Z339-F1
#
_entry.id   AF-A0A935Z339-F1
#
_cell.length_a   1.000
_cell.length_b   1.000
_cell.length_c   1.000
_cell.angle_alpha   90.00
_cell.angle_beta   90.00
_cell.angle_gamma   90.00
#
_symmetry.space_group_name_H-M   'P 1'
#
loop_
_entity.id
_entity.type
_entity.pdbx_description
1 polymer ?
#
loop_
_entity_poly.entity_id
_entity_poly.type
_entity_poly.pdbx_seq_one_letter_code
_entity_poly.pdbx_strand_id
1 'polypeptide(L)'
;MSSRSQSSFSSSSVSQSSVPAVLTSGGYSDQIDYSNTPGYALFRDNVQPLLASRCSNCHLGARFGIASLTRSGSNFSAEDTAKNYRVWADMLSLDSPAHSRLLAKILPESHPNSMPHRPGPQITSESDALFQQVLAWAQQEKQSHCSDCGSSAARAWIAFVRQPEIFWMIASDPVRIDRGTRTDARIMMQEINPATNALIGSPFDFLETASNGFCSNRECDFGNIAINYRATQMVFECRLAVNGESWLNQAWNICIADIGSNGAAVNPRFLMPANQLHQNKEIARNTPFGKAQATSVYDKHYIYRTRNDKTPIFSSDDSRIVFASARPDPRSGINSVQTYHGTYFLENIVSVTPTGTQATTIYRNEGGSADNPFYLRNGNIAFHTWNLDRMDRHMYTQAQADGMMEVPILGGRVQGQNAWGKAFESNNGAVMGLTGRRRGELENYAPFVFDHTMGISTVDNAFQDYSGFQHIPAGYLEEIADYPSGYCKAPPEGANCTISKILFDPYYMPGNRALIAYNPEKTYIGTGESFALSFMSGSSVTERQNSVRQYLPKKMGIGTIDQSGNLAILIQNETGYMYRYPAWVGPRQHPRLQEYSDKTNNANATEMHIADFKIWLAFQAGTNGQGRVRDMDTINRISALRVLRKIGDKNACIQDSRYILMSNMNTDGYHPSALGIIDSTGYEQFVVPSSVGGNSFGDIPLNADGSVKITVPAGELLLFQGVDDKGKVMSQHERVFSLPGGRKINTSVKQDQYYSQCASCHGVIDGSSVQAAREIANLPAVMDFNTQAASMASVDLTGTAVSRRTLTYLHSMRPIIDSKCMGCHQGENPDGNLNLESEYSTTANYPPAALESVVTPAYQTFMANQTKIRSHKFSVNYSWLFDKDNADYKSFYANEISNGKTLGELAPWDSAYQNLFRPSSVGFYFLNSGTYNVQYGRARSAPSNSSRSYLMEVLTGENLDAGQNYAGTFNHVGLLTEDEVKTWMAVMDVGLPYMARCDEKTIPSGVHAGKPWGDID
;
A
#
# COMPACT_ATOMS: atom_id res chain seq x y z
N MET A 1 -46.51 12.78 56.03
CA MET A 1 -47.59 13.14 55.09
C MET A 1 -46.99 13.87 53.90
N SER A 2 -46.95 13.22 52.73
CA SER A 2 -47.03 13.80 51.38
C SER A 2 -46.60 12.71 50.39
N SER A 3 -47.59 12.09 49.76
CA SER A 3 -47.47 11.05 48.74
C SER A 3 -47.34 11.69 47.35
N ARG A 4 -46.36 11.28 46.54
CA ARG A 4 -46.35 11.54 45.09
C ARG A 4 -46.72 10.26 44.33
N SER A 5 -47.80 10.37 43.55
CA SER A 5 -48.31 9.37 42.63
C SER A 5 -47.44 9.25 41.38
N GLN A 6 -47.22 8.02 40.93
CA GLN A 6 -46.69 7.72 39.59
C GLN A 6 -47.87 7.65 38.61
N SER A 7 -47.83 8.47 37.56
CA SER A 7 -48.75 8.37 36.42
C SER A 7 -48.12 7.49 35.33
N SER A 8 -48.76 6.38 35.02
CA SER A 8 -48.44 5.51 33.89
C SER A 8 -48.88 6.17 32.57
N PHE A 9 -47.95 6.32 31.63
CA PHE A 9 -48.26 6.66 30.24
C PHE A 9 -48.55 5.36 29.48
N SER A 10 -49.77 5.24 28.94
CA SER A 10 -50.14 4.18 28.00
C SER A 10 -49.61 4.52 26.60
N SER A 11 -48.71 3.70 26.07
CA SER A 11 -48.28 3.77 24.67
C SER A 11 -49.35 3.17 23.76
N SER A 12 -50.06 4.01 23.03
CA SER A 12 -50.91 3.62 21.91
C SER A 12 -50.02 3.16 20.74
N SER A 13 -50.10 1.86 20.43
CA SER A 13 -49.45 1.26 19.26
C SER A 13 -50.09 1.77 17.97
N VAL A 14 -49.40 2.65 17.27
CA VAL A 14 -49.71 2.98 15.87
C VAL A 14 -49.35 1.76 15.03
N SER A 15 -50.32 1.20 14.31
CA SER A 15 -50.07 0.13 13.34
C SER A 15 -49.17 0.66 12.23
N GLN A 16 -47.91 0.23 12.21
CA GLN A 16 -47.02 0.48 11.10
C GLN A 16 -47.56 -0.25 9.88
N SER A 17 -48.06 0.54 8.92
CA SER A 17 -48.24 0.13 7.54
C SER A 17 -46.95 -0.51 7.05
N SER A 18 -47.05 -1.70 6.48
CA SER A 18 -45.93 -2.45 5.89
C SER A 18 -45.24 -1.59 4.83
N VAL A 19 -44.12 -0.99 5.21
CA VAL A 19 -43.18 -0.37 4.27
C VAL A 19 -42.70 -1.47 3.32
N PRO A 20 -42.77 -1.28 1.99
CA PRO A 20 -42.28 -2.26 1.02
C PRO A 20 -40.83 -2.63 1.36
N ALA A 21 -40.49 -3.92 1.22
CA ALA A 21 -39.15 -4.44 1.45
C ALA A 21 -38.10 -3.50 0.83
N VAL A 22 -37.40 -2.78 1.71
CA VAL A 22 -36.34 -1.87 1.32
C VAL A 22 -35.31 -2.70 0.55
N LEU A 23 -35.03 -2.30 -0.69
CA LEU A 23 -33.89 -2.76 -1.49
C LEU A 23 -32.60 -2.39 -0.72
N THR A 24 -32.21 -3.21 0.26
CA THR A 24 -31.14 -2.88 1.22
C THR A 24 -29.74 -3.17 0.70
N SER A 25 -29.57 -3.73 -0.50
CA SER A 25 -28.25 -3.91 -1.12
C SER A 25 -28.29 -3.51 -2.58
N GLY A 26 -27.71 -2.37 -2.92
CA GLY A 26 -27.68 -1.81 -4.29
C GLY A 26 -26.72 -2.52 -5.26
N GLY A 27 -26.40 -3.80 -5.03
CA GLY A 27 -25.48 -4.59 -5.86
C GLY A 27 -26.19 -5.70 -6.61
N TYR A 28 -25.61 -6.15 -7.73
CA TYR A 28 -26.11 -7.34 -8.41
C TYR A 28 -25.61 -8.58 -7.67
N SER A 29 -26.37 -9.11 -6.71
CA SER A 29 -26.00 -10.33 -5.96
C SER A 29 -26.33 -11.57 -6.78
N ASP A 30 -25.51 -12.61 -6.68
CA ASP A 30 -25.81 -13.93 -7.26
C ASP A 30 -27.11 -14.55 -6.69
N GLN A 31 -27.63 -14.01 -5.58
CA GLN A 31 -28.88 -14.45 -4.97
C GLN A 31 -30.15 -13.84 -5.59
N ILE A 32 -30.03 -12.82 -6.44
CA ILE A 32 -31.19 -12.19 -7.07
C ILE A 32 -31.45 -12.85 -8.43
N ASP A 33 -32.63 -13.44 -8.59
CA ASP A 33 -33.09 -13.94 -9.89
C ASP A 33 -33.47 -12.78 -10.82
N TYR A 34 -32.52 -12.36 -11.65
CA TYR A 34 -32.73 -11.31 -12.65
C TYR A 34 -33.59 -11.76 -13.83
N SER A 35 -33.88 -13.05 -13.98
CA SER A 35 -34.52 -13.58 -15.20
C SER A 35 -35.89 -12.96 -15.50
N ASN A 36 -36.53 -12.38 -14.48
CA ASN A 36 -37.84 -11.75 -14.55
C ASN A 36 -37.79 -10.21 -14.61
N THR A 37 -36.60 -9.58 -14.67
CA THR A 37 -36.52 -8.11 -14.76
C THR A 37 -36.66 -7.64 -16.22
N PRO A 38 -37.30 -6.47 -16.47
CA PRO A 38 -37.36 -5.90 -17.82
C PRO A 38 -35.97 -5.64 -18.43
N GLY A 39 -35.00 -5.26 -17.58
CA GLY A 39 -33.62 -5.04 -17.99
C GLY A 39 -32.92 -6.32 -18.47
N TYR A 40 -33.13 -7.45 -17.79
CA TYR A 40 -32.63 -8.75 -18.24
C TYR A 40 -33.26 -9.20 -19.55
N ALA A 41 -34.59 -9.04 -19.70
CA ALA A 41 -35.27 -9.37 -20.94
C ALA A 41 -34.72 -8.56 -22.13
N LEU A 42 -34.56 -7.24 -21.95
CA LEU A 42 -33.97 -6.37 -22.96
C LEU A 42 -32.51 -6.74 -23.27
N PHE A 43 -31.72 -7.10 -22.26
CA PHE A 43 -30.36 -7.59 -22.48
C PHE A 43 -30.34 -8.87 -23.30
N ARG A 44 -31.11 -9.89 -22.89
CA ARG A 44 -31.19 -11.20 -23.54
C ARG A 44 -31.61 -11.07 -25.00
N ASP A 45 -32.67 -10.30 -25.25
CA ASP A 45 -33.35 -10.28 -26.55
C ASP A 45 -32.68 -9.32 -27.53
N ASN A 46 -32.08 -8.21 -27.04
CA ASN A 46 -31.60 -7.13 -27.92
C ASN A 46 -30.10 -6.87 -27.78
N VAL A 47 -29.54 -6.87 -26.57
CA VAL A 47 -28.14 -6.46 -26.34
C VAL A 47 -27.16 -7.61 -26.55
N GLN A 48 -27.38 -8.75 -25.90
CA GLN A 48 -26.49 -9.91 -25.96
C GLN A 48 -26.26 -10.39 -27.40
N PRO A 49 -27.27 -10.48 -28.29
CA PRO A 49 -27.04 -10.86 -29.69
C PRO A 49 -26.10 -9.88 -30.43
N LEU A 50 -26.25 -8.57 -30.17
CA LEU A 50 -25.40 -7.55 -30.79
C LEU A 50 -23.97 -7.60 -30.24
N LEU A 51 -23.80 -7.72 -28.92
CA LEU A 51 -22.49 -7.94 -28.29
C LEU A 51 -21.82 -9.21 -28.82
N ALA A 52 -22.57 -10.32 -28.94
CA ALA A 52 -22.05 -11.55 -29.51
C ALA A 52 -21.63 -11.37 -30.97
N SER A 53 -22.43 -10.68 -31.79
CA SER A 53 -22.09 -10.50 -33.22
C SER A 53 -20.86 -9.63 -33.45
N ARG A 54 -20.64 -8.59 -32.64
CA ARG A 54 -19.57 -7.60 -32.86
C ARG A 54 -18.35 -7.78 -31.98
N CYS A 55 -18.57 -8.23 -30.74
CA CYS A 55 -17.52 -8.27 -29.73
C CYS A 55 -16.97 -9.68 -29.49
N SER A 56 -17.66 -10.77 -29.89
CA SER A 56 -17.28 -12.15 -29.51
C SER A 56 -15.89 -12.59 -29.98
N ASN A 57 -15.38 -12.04 -31.08
CA ASN A 57 -14.01 -12.33 -31.55
C ASN A 57 -12.95 -12.03 -30.48
N CYS A 58 -13.24 -11.09 -29.58
CA CYS A 58 -12.38 -10.69 -28.47
C CYS A 58 -13.00 -11.04 -27.12
N HIS A 59 -14.29 -10.84 -26.93
CA HIS A 59 -14.98 -10.92 -25.65
C HIS A 59 -15.81 -12.19 -25.46
N LEU A 60 -15.55 -13.30 -26.18
CA LEU A 60 -16.18 -14.59 -25.89
C LEU A 60 -15.22 -15.52 -25.13
N GLY A 61 -15.74 -16.24 -24.14
CA GLY A 61 -14.97 -17.05 -23.20
C GLY A 61 -14.63 -16.24 -21.95
N ALA A 62 -13.45 -16.43 -21.38
CA ALA A 62 -12.94 -15.62 -20.26
C ALA A 62 -11.66 -14.88 -20.67
N ARG A 63 -11.60 -14.47 -21.95
CA ARG A 63 -10.44 -13.87 -22.60
C ARG A 63 -9.97 -12.57 -21.94
N PHE A 64 -10.92 -11.79 -21.47
CA PHE A 64 -10.67 -10.53 -20.78
C PHE A 64 -11.35 -10.58 -19.42
N GLY A 65 -10.58 -10.39 -18.35
CA GLY A 65 -11.07 -10.47 -16.98
C GLY A 65 -12.11 -9.40 -16.58
N ILE A 66 -12.44 -8.47 -17.47
CA ILE A 66 -13.27 -7.29 -17.17
C ILE A 66 -14.71 -7.47 -17.66
N ALA A 67 -14.87 -7.90 -18.91
CA ALA A 67 -16.17 -8.13 -19.52
C ALA A 67 -16.06 -9.17 -20.63
N SER A 68 -16.44 -10.41 -20.36
CA SER A 68 -16.50 -11.47 -21.36
C SER A 68 -17.87 -12.16 -21.35
N LEU A 69 -18.34 -12.51 -22.54
CA LEU A 69 -19.48 -13.37 -22.78
C LEU A 69 -19.08 -14.83 -22.52
N THR A 70 -19.76 -15.49 -21.62
CA THR A 70 -19.74 -16.94 -21.46
C THR A 70 -20.76 -17.57 -22.41
N ARG A 71 -20.38 -18.68 -23.06
CA ARG A 71 -21.27 -19.48 -23.89
C ARG A 71 -20.88 -20.95 -23.80
N SER A 72 -21.74 -21.75 -23.17
CA SER A 72 -21.54 -23.18 -22.89
C SER A 72 -21.86 -24.10 -24.08
N GLY A 73 -22.60 -23.61 -25.09
CA GLY A 73 -22.97 -24.39 -26.29
C GLY A 73 -22.94 -23.58 -27.59
N SER A 74 -23.65 -24.05 -28.61
CA SER A 74 -23.80 -23.29 -29.87
C SER A 74 -24.64 -22.01 -29.70
N ASN A 75 -25.52 -22.01 -28.69
CA ASN A 75 -26.35 -20.89 -28.27
C ASN A 75 -26.02 -20.52 -26.81
N PHE A 76 -26.39 -19.30 -26.40
CA PHE A 76 -26.34 -18.92 -25.00
C PHE A 76 -27.45 -19.65 -24.23
N SER A 77 -27.08 -20.40 -23.19
CA SER A 77 -28.06 -20.92 -22.25
C SER A 77 -28.66 -19.79 -21.39
N ALA A 78 -29.72 -20.09 -20.63
CA ALA A 78 -30.26 -19.13 -19.66
C ALA A 78 -29.21 -18.78 -18.59
N GLU A 79 -28.41 -19.75 -18.16
CA GLU A 79 -27.32 -19.53 -17.21
C GLU A 79 -26.20 -18.68 -17.80
N ASP A 80 -25.80 -18.94 -19.06
CA ASP A 80 -24.83 -18.10 -19.78
C ASP A 80 -25.32 -16.66 -19.86
N THR A 81 -26.59 -16.47 -20.20
CA THR A 81 -27.21 -15.14 -20.31
C THR A 81 -27.27 -14.43 -18.97
N ALA A 82 -27.58 -15.13 -17.88
CA ALA A 82 -27.55 -14.58 -16.53
C ALA A 82 -26.14 -14.12 -16.12
N LYS A 83 -25.11 -14.93 -16.40
CA LYS A 83 -23.71 -14.56 -16.15
C LYS A 83 -23.29 -13.34 -16.98
N ASN A 84 -23.61 -13.36 -18.27
CA ASN A 84 -23.32 -12.27 -19.20
C ASN A 84 -23.99 -10.97 -18.78
N TYR A 85 -25.27 -11.04 -18.40
CA TYR A 85 -26.03 -9.89 -17.92
C TYR A 85 -25.33 -9.22 -16.75
N ARG A 86 -24.94 -9.98 -15.71
CA ARG A 86 -24.26 -9.43 -14.54
C ARG A 86 -22.95 -8.74 -14.92
N VAL A 87 -22.09 -9.45 -15.66
CA VAL A 87 -20.77 -8.96 -16.10
C VAL A 87 -20.88 -7.67 -16.93
N TRP A 88 -21.78 -7.63 -17.92
CA TRP A 88 -21.89 -6.47 -18.80
C TRP A 88 -22.67 -5.33 -18.17
N ALA A 89 -23.58 -5.62 -17.23
CA ALA A 89 -24.28 -4.59 -16.50
C ALA A 89 -23.27 -3.78 -15.66
N ASP A 90 -22.17 -4.38 -15.17
CA ASP A 90 -21.16 -3.67 -14.37
C ASP A 90 -20.47 -2.54 -15.15
N MET A 91 -20.57 -2.59 -16.48
CA MET A 91 -20.06 -1.56 -17.39
C MET A 91 -21.04 -0.39 -17.59
N LEU A 92 -22.23 -0.43 -16.99
CA LEU A 92 -23.26 0.59 -17.12
C LEU A 92 -23.18 1.64 -16.02
N SER A 93 -23.31 2.91 -16.39
CA SER A 93 -23.54 4.03 -15.48
C SER A 93 -25.03 4.29 -15.38
N LEU A 94 -25.61 4.10 -14.19
CA LEU A 94 -27.01 4.47 -13.94
C LEU A 94 -27.15 5.96 -13.59
N ASP A 95 -26.09 6.58 -13.07
CA ASP A 95 -26.05 8.03 -12.83
C ASP A 95 -26.12 8.83 -14.13
N SER A 96 -25.52 8.31 -15.21
CA SER A 96 -25.60 8.91 -16.54
C SER A 96 -25.49 7.82 -17.62
N PRO A 97 -26.61 7.20 -18.03
CA PRO A 97 -26.63 6.08 -18.99
C PRO A 97 -25.80 6.29 -20.26
N ALA A 98 -25.88 7.46 -20.88
CA ALA A 98 -25.13 7.81 -22.10
C ALA A 98 -23.60 7.83 -21.90
N HIS A 99 -23.16 7.95 -20.66
CA HIS A 99 -21.75 7.98 -20.27
C HIS A 99 -21.28 6.64 -19.70
N SER A 100 -22.05 5.56 -19.88
CA SER A 100 -21.66 4.21 -19.48
C SER A 100 -20.33 3.80 -20.12
N ARG A 101 -19.50 3.06 -19.37
CA ARG A 101 -18.21 2.55 -19.85
C ARG A 101 -18.34 1.74 -21.13
N LEU A 102 -19.37 0.90 -21.19
CA LEU A 102 -19.67 0.08 -22.37
C LEU A 102 -19.87 0.95 -23.63
N LEU A 103 -20.63 2.04 -23.51
CA LEU A 103 -20.86 2.98 -24.60
C LEU A 103 -19.60 3.76 -24.96
N ALA A 104 -18.85 4.23 -23.96
CA ALA A 104 -17.61 4.96 -24.16
C ALA A 104 -16.55 4.14 -24.92
N LYS A 105 -16.44 2.84 -24.63
CA LYS A 105 -15.46 1.93 -25.27
C LYS A 105 -15.81 1.57 -26.72
N ILE A 106 -17.07 1.63 -27.13
CA ILE A 106 -17.43 1.30 -28.52
C ILE A 106 -17.28 2.50 -29.47
N LEU A 107 -17.32 3.73 -28.93
CA LEU A 107 -17.23 4.98 -29.69
C LEU A 107 -15.84 5.22 -30.32
N PRO A 108 -15.76 5.98 -31.45
CA PRO A 108 -14.50 6.39 -32.05
C PRO A 108 -13.71 7.32 -31.11
N GLU A 109 -12.38 7.20 -31.09
CA GLU A 109 -11.49 7.99 -30.21
C GLU A 109 -11.62 9.51 -30.40
N SER A 110 -12.11 9.96 -31.57
CA SER A 110 -12.40 11.37 -31.83
C SER A 110 -13.65 11.89 -31.10
N HIS A 111 -14.46 11.00 -30.53
CA HIS A 111 -15.67 11.38 -29.79
C HIS A 111 -15.31 11.89 -28.40
N PRO A 112 -15.88 12.99 -27.90
CA PRO A 112 -15.54 13.58 -26.60
C PRO A 112 -15.80 12.62 -25.42
N ASN A 113 -16.77 11.71 -25.57
CA ASN A 113 -17.10 10.70 -24.56
C ASN A 113 -16.42 9.34 -24.79
N SER A 114 -15.55 9.21 -25.78
CA SER A 114 -14.88 7.93 -26.04
C SER A 114 -13.90 7.58 -24.93
N MET A 115 -13.61 6.29 -24.81
CA MET A 115 -12.49 5.76 -24.05
C MET A 115 -11.66 4.86 -24.96
N PRO A 116 -10.33 4.82 -24.82
CA PRO A 116 -9.49 3.93 -25.59
C PRO A 116 -9.96 2.48 -25.47
N HIS A 117 -10.23 1.84 -26.60
CA HIS A 117 -10.64 0.44 -26.68
C HIS A 117 -9.77 -0.26 -27.72
N ARG A 118 -9.13 -1.36 -27.33
CA ARG A 118 -8.29 -2.17 -28.23
C ARG A 118 -9.10 -3.39 -28.68
N PRO A 119 -9.19 -3.68 -29.99
CA PRO A 119 -8.32 -3.22 -31.09
C PRO A 119 -8.74 -1.91 -31.79
N GLY A 120 -9.81 -1.26 -31.35
CA GLY A 120 -10.32 0.00 -31.90
C GLY A 120 -11.81 0.18 -31.62
N PRO A 121 -12.43 1.26 -32.13
CA PRO A 121 -13.86 1.48 -31.99
C PRO A 121 -14.69 0.40 -32.70
N GLN A 122 -15.88 0.12 -32.16
CA GLN A 122 -16.80 -0.90 -32.69
C GLN A 122 -17.97 -0.31 -33.49
N ILE A 123 -18.12 1.01 -33.41
CA ILE A 123 -19.15 1.79 -34.10
C ILE A 123 -18.54 3.11 -34.61
N THR A 124 -19.23 3.76 -35.54
CA THR A 124 -18.79 5.05 -36.10
C THR A 124 -19.51 6.26 -35.49
N SER A 125 -20.69 6.07 -34.88
CA SER A 125 -21.48 7.14 -34.26
C SER A 125 -22.49 6.59 -33.27
N GLU A 126 -23.04 7.47 -32.43
CA GLU A 126 -24.12 7.14 -31.48
C GLU A 126 -25.40 6.63 -32.16
N SER A 127 -25.60 6.89 -33.46
CA SER A 127 -26.78 6.41 -34.20
C SER A 127 -26.76 4.89 -34.50
N ASP A 128 -25.65 4.21 -34.25
CA ASP A 128 -25.52 2.77 -34.46
C ASP A 128 -26.50 1.96 -33.58
N ALA A 129 -27.08 0.91 -34.16
CA ALA A 129 -28.03 0.03 -33.46
C ALA A 129 -27.46 -0.55 -32.16
N LEU A 130 -26.18 -0.94 -32.11
CA LEU A 130 -25.56 -1.43 -30.88
C LEU A 130 -25.55 -0.35 -29.80
N PHE A 131 -25.19 0.88 -30.15
CA PHE A 131 -25.17 2.00 -29.19
C PHE A 131 -26.56 2.28 -28.65
N GLN A 132 -27.56 2.38 -29.53
CA GLN A 132 -28.93 2.68 -29.14
C GLN A 132 -29.55 1.58 -28.26
N GLN A 133 -29.29 0.31 -28.56
CA GLN A 133 -29.80 -0.81 -27.73
C GLN A 133 -29.11 -0.87 -26.36
N VAL A 134 -27.79 -0.66 -26.30
CA VAL A 134 -27.08 -0.59 -25.01
C VAL A 134 -27.54 0.61 -24.19
N LEU A 135 -27.76 1.77 -24.82
CA LEU A 135 -28.26 2.96 -24.14
C LEU A 135 -29.68 2.74 -23.59
N ALA A 136 -30.59 2.17 -24.40
CA ALA A 136 -31.93 1.81 -23.97
C ALA A 136 -31.89 0.82 -22.80
N TRP A 137 -30.98 -0.15 -22.85
CA TRP A 137 -30.75 -1.07 -21.74
C TRP A 137 -30.27 -0.37 -20.48
N ALA A 138 -29.26 0.50 -20.56
CA ALA A 138 -28.77 1.28 -19.42
C ALA A 138 -29.86 2.19 -18.82
N GLN A 139 -30.73 2.77 -19.66
CA GLN A 139 -31.89 3.54 -19.20
C GLN A 139 -32.93 2.66 -18.50
N GLN A 140 -33.18 1.45 -19.00
CA GLN A 140 -34.06 0.48 -18.34
C GLN A 140 -33.50 0.03 -16.99
N GLU A 141 -32.21 -0.28 -16.91
CA GLU A 141 -31.54 -0.62 -15.64
C GLU A 141 -31.64 0.54 -14.65
N LYS A 142 -31.41 1.77 -15.10
CA LYS A 142 -31.57 2.97 -14.28
C LYS A 142 -32.99 3.06 -13.76
N GLN A 143 -34.00 2.92 -14.61
CA GLN A 143 -35.41 2.96 -14.22
C GLN A 143 -35.75 1.89 -13.19
N SER A 144 -35.18 0.70 -13.29
CA SER A 144 -35.45 -0.44 -12.41
C SER A 144 -34.72 -0.36 -11.07
N HIS A 145 -33.52 0.22 -11.02
CA HIS A 145 -32.67 0.17 -9.83
C HIS A 145 -32.51 1.51 -9.12
N CYS A 146 -32.63 2.63 -9.83
CA CYS A 146 -32.18 3.93 -9.37
C CYS A 146 -32.75 5.06 -10.25
N SER A 147 -34.09 5.15 -10.34
CA SER A 147 -34.76 6.09 -11.27
C SER A 147 -34.44 7.55 -10.99
N ASP A 148 -34.06 7.87 -9.75
CA ASP A 148 -33.82 9.22 -9.22
C ASP A 148 -32.34 9.50 -8.89
N CYS A 149 -31.38 8.76 -9.47
CA CYS A 149 -29.96 9.06 -9.25
C CYS A 149 -29.23 9.78 -10.38
N GLY A 150 -28.09 10.37 -10.03
CA GLY A 150 -27.24 11.14 -10.92
C GLY A 150 -28.01 12.26 -11.60
N SER A 151 -28.01 12.27 -12.93
CA SER A 151 -28.61 13.37 -13.70
C SER A 151 -30.15 13.42 -13.68
N SER A 152 -30.82 12.40 -13.14
CA SER A 152 -32.29 12.36 -13.00
C SER A 152 -32.76 12.59 -11.58
N ALA A 153 -31.85 12.92 -10.65
CA ALA A 153 -32.24 13.25 -9.30
C ALA A 153 -33.27 14.38 -9.30
N ALA A 154 -34.30 14.24 -8.45
CA ALA A 154 -35.31 15.30 -8.32
C ALA A 154 -34.66 16.59 -7.78
N ARG A 155 -33.62 16.43 -6.96
CA ARG A 155 -32.88 17.51 -6.33
C ARG A 155 -31.43 17.09 -6.09
N ALA A 156 -30.52 18.04 -6.23
CA ALA A 156 -29.12 17.85 -5.89
C ALA A 156 -28.49 19.15 -5.39
N TRP A 157 -27.36 19.04 -4.71
CA TRP A 157 -26.56 20.18 -4.25
C TRP A 157 -25.07 19.93 -4.52
N ILE A 158 -24.30 21.02 -4.49
CA ILE A 158 -22.87 20.99 -4.29
C ILE A 158 -22.60 21.38 -2.85
N ALA A 159 -22.00 20.47 -2.09
CA ALA A 159 -21.41 20.77 -0.78
C ALA A 159 -19.97 21.25 -0.98
N PHE A 160 -19.51 22.20 -0.19
CA PHE A 160 -18.11 22.63 -0.16
C PHE A 160 -17.77 23.32 1.16
N VAL A 161 -16.50 23.34 1.56
CA VAL A 161 -16.04 24.11 2.72
C VAL A 161 -15.68 25.52 2.28
N ARG A 162 -16.40 26.53 2.77
CA ARG A 162 -16.01 27.94 2.71
C ARG A 162 -15.14 28.25 3.91
N GLN A 163 -13.91 28.69 3.66
CA GLN A 163 -12.97 29.08 4.72
C GLN A 163 -12.28 30.40 4.36
N PRO A 164 -11.89 31.22 5.35
CA PRO A 164 -11.06 32.40 5.10
C PRO A 164 -9.75 32.06 4.35
N GLU A 165 -9.29 32.92 3.46
CA GLU A 165 -8.06 32.71 2.66
C GLU A 165 -6.82 32.43 3.51
N ILE A 166 -6.81 32.90 4.75
CA ILE A 166 -5.72 32.69 5.69
C ILE A 166 -5.48 31.21 6.01
N PHE A 167 -6.49 30.35 5.85
CA PHE A 167 -6.38 28.91 6.11
C PHE A 167 -5.41 28.23 5.15
N TRP A 168 -5.14 28.82 3.98
CA TRP A 168 -4.15 28.31 3.02
C TRP A 168 -2.75 28.19 3.61
N MET A 169 -2.44 29.06 4.58
CA MET A 169 -1.14 29.14 5.24
C MET A 169 -1.06 28.35 6.53
N ILE A 170 -2.20 27.96 7.07
CA ILE A 170 -2.26 27.28 8.35
C ILE A 170 -2.37 25.81 8.00
N ALA A 171 -1.28 25.06 8.16
CA ALA A 171 -1.36 23.61 8.09
C ALA A 171 -2.44 23.09 9.06
N SER A 172 -2.94 21.87 8.87
CA SER A 172 -3.88 21.24 9.80
C SER A 172 -3.32 20.99 11.22
N ASP A 173 -2.14 21.53 11.53
CA ASP A 173 -1.41 21.38 12.80
C ASP A 173 -2.02 22.24 13.93
N PRO A 174 -2.41 21.65 15.07
CA PRO A 174 -3.04 22.35 16.18
C PRO A 174 -2.09 23.15 17.09
N VAL A 175 -0.75 23.06 16.95
CA VAL A 175 0.20 23.57 17.96
C VAL A 175 0.53 25.06 17.80
N ARG A 176 0.14 25.71 16.69
CA ARG A 176 0.51 27.11 16.39
C ARG A 176 -0.07 28.14 17.38
N ILE A 177 0.61 29.28 17.51
CA ILE A 177 0.37 30.38 18.47
C ILE A 177 -0.53 31.54 17.97
N ASP A 178 -0.95 31.58 16.70
CA ASP A 178 -1.92 32.54 16.14
C ASP A 178 -3.40 32.13 16.42
N ARG A 179 -3.60 31.69 17.66
CA ARG A 179 -4.62 30.84 18.28
C ARG A 179 -6.05 31.42 18.39
N GLY A 180 -6.64 31.83 17.27
CA GLY A 180 -8.04 32.28 17.27
C GLY A 180 -8.59 32.80 15.95
N THR A 181 -7.88 32.60 14.84
CA THR A 181 -8.27 33.17 13.53
C THR A 181 -8.97 32.17 12.62
N ARG A 182 -9.11 30.92 13.06
CA ARG A 182 -9.91 29.90 12.39
C ARG A 182 -11.40 30.00 12.77
N THR A 183 -11.98 31.17 12.53
CA THR A 183 -13.41 31.40 12.67
C THR A 183 -14.05 31.47 11.29
N ASP A 184 -15.36 31.26 11.23
CA ASP A 184 -16.16 31.38 10.00
C ASP A 184 -15.89 30.33 8.91
N ALA A 185 -15.19 29.23 9.19
CA ALA A 185 -15.23 28.07 8.32
C ALA A 185 -16.65 27.46 8.35
N ARG A 186 -17.20 27.14 7.17
CA ARG A 186 -18.58 26.66 7.01
C ARG A 186 -18.66 25.58 5.96
N ILE A 187 -19.49 24.59 6.18
CA ILE A 187 -19.94 23.69 5.11
C ILE A 187 -21.09 24.40 4.41
N MET A 188 -20.87 24.80 3.17
CA MET A 188 -21.88 25.44 2.33
C MET A 188 -22.56 24.40 1.44
N MET A 189 -23.83 24.61 1.18
CA MET A 189 -24.65 23.84 0.25
C MET A 189 -25.23 24.79 -0.78
N GLN A 190 -25.09 24.48 -2.07
CA GLN A 190 -25.77 25.22 -3.14
C GLN A 190 -26.53 24.25 -4.02
N GLU A 191 -27.82 24.49 -4.22
CA GLU A 191 -28.66 23.64 -5.05
C GLU A 191 -28.20 23.71 -6.52
N ILE A 192 -28.32 22.59 -7.22
CA ILE A 192 -27.91 22.44 -8.60
C ILE A 192 -28.95 21.62 -9.34
N ASN A 193 -29.27 22.02 -10.56
CA ASN A 193 -30.08 21.24 -11.47
C ASN A 193 -29.26 20.04 -11.97
N PRO A 194 -29.61 18.78 -11.61
CA PRO A 194 -28.77 17.63 -11.93
C PRO A 194 -28.72 17.27 -13.41
N ALA A 195 -29.69 17.72 -14.21
CA ALA A 195 -29.69 17.47 -15.65
C ALA A 195 -28.77 18.43 -16.41
N THR A 196 -28.67 19.69 -15.95
CA THR A 196 -27.95 20.77 -16.67
C THR A 196 -26.67 21.23 -15.95
N ASN A 197 -26.49 20.82 -14.71
CA ASN A 197 -25.49 21.33 -13.77
C ASN A 197 -25.58 22.84 -13.48
N ALA A 198 -26.72 23.46 -13.78
CA ALA A 198 -26.94 24.88 -13.49
C ALA A 198 -27.19 25.09 -11.99
N LEU A 199 -26.48 26.04 -11.37
CA LEU A 199 -26.68 26.40 -9.97
C LEU A 199 -28.06 27.07 -9.77
N ILE A 200 -28.72 26.73 -8.67
CA ILE A 200 -30.03 27.26 -8.28
C ILE A 200 -29.88 27.98 -6.94
N GLY A 201 -30.23 29.28 -6.93
CA GLY A 201 -30.17 30.11 -5.73
C GLY A 201 -28.76 30.37 -5.21
N SER A 202 -28.69 30.99 -4.03
CA SER A 202 -27.44 31.27 -3.32
C SER A 202 -27.02 30.10 -2.43
N PRO A 203 -25.71 29.90 -2.18
CA PRO A 203 -25.26 28.95 -1.17
C PRO A 203 -25.81 29.28 0.22
N PHE A 204 -26.12 28.25 1.01
CA PHE A 204 -26.51 28.37 2.41
C PHE A 204 -25.61 27.53 3.32
N ASP A 205 -25.56 27.84 4.61
CA ASP A 205 -24.74 27.13 5.59
C ASP A 205 -25.46 25.84 6.04
N PHE A 206 -24.84 24.69 5.78
CA PHE A 206 -25.35 23.36 6.08
C PHE A 206 -25.70 23.21 7.56
N LEU A 207 -24.90 23.79 8.46
CA LEU A 207 -25.02 23.62 9.90
C LEU A 207 -25.82 24.73 10.58
N GLU A 208 -26.27 25.75 9.85
CA GLU A 208 -26.95 26.93 10.43
C GLU A 208 -28.25 26.56 11.15
N THR A 209 -29.01 25.62 10.60
CA THR A 209 -30.28 25.17 11.20
C THR A 209 -30.12 23.98 12.15
N ALA A 210 -28.88 23.58 12.47
CA ALA A 210 -28.64 22.44 13.36
C ALA A 210 -29.23 22.73 14.74
N SER A 211 -30.30 22.01 15.09
CA SER A 211 -31.09 22.23 16.31
C SER A 211 -30.31 22.10 17.62
N ASN A 212 -29.15 21.44 17.58
CA ASN A 212 -28.27 21.21 18.73
C ASN A 212 -27.12 22.22 18.84
N GLY A 213 -27.04 23.22 17.95
CA GLY A 213 -26.01 24.25 18.00
C GLY A 213 -24.59 23.73 17.78
N PHE A 214 -24.42 22.62 17.04
CA PHE A 214 -23.16 21.89 16.82
C PHE A 214 -21.97 22.80 16.42
N CYS A 215 -22.23 23.90 15.74
CA CYS A 215 -21.25 24.94 15.42
C CYS A 215 -21.80 26.37 15.64
N SER A 216 -22.57 26.58 16.70
CA SER A 216 -23.35 27.81 16.90
C SER A 216 -22.51 29.09 17.13
N ASN A 217 -21.29 28.97 17.65
CA ASN A 217 -20.39 30.10 17.88
C ASN A 217 -19.41 30.38 16.73
N ARG A 218 -19.49 29.60 15.64
CA ARG A 218 -18.56 29.66 14.48
C ARG A 218 -17.09 29.38 14.82
N GLU A 219 -16.84 28.75 15.97
CA GLU A 219 -15.54 28.21 16.35
C GLU A 219 -15.47 26.75 15.92
N CYS A 220 -15.53 26.53 14.60
CA CYS A 220 -15.29 25.21 14.03
C CYS A 220 -14.41 25.35 12.80
N ASP A 221 -13.77 24.24 12.48
CA ASP A 221 -13.01 24.06 11.25
C ASP A 221 -13.40 22.73 10.61
N PHE A 222 -13.38 22.69 9.28
CA PHE A 222 -13.88 21.59 8.47
C PHE A 222 -12.87 21.22 7.40
N GLY A 223 -12.75 19.92 7.15
CA GLY A 223 -11.85 19.37 6.14
C GLY A 223 -12.60 18.59 5.08
N ASN A 224 -12.09 17.42 4.70
CA ASN A 224 -12.72 16.58 3.68
C ASN A 224 -14.18 16.27 4.03
N ILE A 225 -15.04 16.30 3.00
CA ILE A 225 -16.44 15.93 3.06
C ILE A 225 -16.67 14.72 2.16
N ALA A 226 -17.51 13.78 2.59
CA ALA A 226 -18.07 12.75 1.74
C ALA A 226 -19.57 12.57 1.99
N ILE A 227 -20.26 12.18 0.94
CA ILE A 227 -21.71 11.95 0.92
C ILE A 227 -21.93 10.46 0.73
N ASN A 228 -22.96 9.91 1.38
CA ASN A 228 -23.37 8.53 1.14
C ASN A 228 -24.06 8.41 -0.24
N TYR A 229 -24.22 7.22 -0.80
CA TYR A 229 -24.79 7.05 -2.14
C TYR A 229 -26.26 7.47 -2.21
N ARG A 230 -27.00 7.34 -1.12
CA ARG A 230 -28.40 7.81 -1.02
C ARG A 230 -28.56 9.33 -0.86
N ALA A 231 -27.46 10.07 -0.64
CA ALA A 231 -27.46 11.49 -0.29
C ALA A 231 -28.36 11.85 0.91
N THR A 232 -28.42 10.96 1.88
CA THR A 232 -29.13 11.17 3.15
C THR A 232 -28.20 11.48 4.30
N GLN A 233 -26.89 11.28 4.14
CA GLN A 233 -25.89 11.51 5.19
C GLN A 233 -24.62 12.12 4.60
N MET A 234 -24.03 13.02 5.39
CA MET A 234 -22.74 13.64 5.14
C MET A 234 -21.80 13.28 6.28
N VAL A 235 -20.62 12.76 5.92
CA VAL A 235 -19.50 12.59 6.84
C VAL A 235 -18.43 13.61 6.50
N PHE A 236 -17.81 14.22 7.50
CA PHE A 236 -16.84 15.28 7.30
C PHE A 236 -15.79 15.32 8.40
N GLU A 237 -14.59 15.77 8.06
CA GLU A 237 -13.57 16.13 9.04
C GLU A 237 -14.02 17.39 9.78
N CYS A 238 -13.88 17.39 11.10
CA CYS A 238 -14.31 18.49 11.96
C CYS A 238 -13.31 18.72 13.10
N ARG A 239 -13.14 19.98 13.47
CA ARG A 239 -12.43 20.40 14.67
C ARG A 239 -13.31 21.39 15.41
N LEU A 240 -13.75 21.00 16.60
CA LEU A 240 -14.62 21.76 17.48
C LEU A 240 -14.30 21.44 18.95
N ALA A 241 -14.71 22.32 19.88
CA ALA A 241 -14.46 22.15 21.30
C ALA A 241 -15.17 20.91 21.86
N VAL A 242 -14.40 19.96 22.39
CA VAL A 242 -14.94 18.84 23.17
C VAL A 242 -14.90 19.26 24.63
N ASN A 243 -16.04 19.27 25.33
CA ASN A 243 -16.11 19.53 26.78
C ASN A 243 -15.44 20.85 27.27
N GLY A 244 -15.51 21.92 26.48
CA GLY A 244 -14.91 23.21 26.85
C GLY A 244 -13.37 23.22 26.80
N GLU A 245 -12.77 22.23 26.14
CA GLU A 245 -11.35 22.25 25.81
C GLU A 245 -11.00 23.52 25.03
N SER A 246 -9.88 24.16 25.41
CA SER A 246 -9.36 25.30 24.67
C SER A 246 -9.15 24.91 23.20
N TRP A 247 -9.24 25.87 22.27
CA TRP A 247 -9.00 25.64 20.84
C TRP A 247 -7.69 24.89 20.53
N LEU A 248 -6.69 25.04 21.39
CA LEU A 248 -5.37 24.39 21.33
C LEU A 248 -5.43 22.89 21.54
N ASN A 249 -6.45 22.46 22.26
CA ASN A 249 -6.66 21.09 22.64
C ASN A 249 -7.60 20.35 21.68
N GLN A 250 -8.15 21.06 20.69
CA GLN A 250 -9.06 20.46 19.73
C GLN A 250 -8.28 19.71 18.65
N ALA A 251 -8.47 18.40 18.59
CA ALA A 251 -7.97 17.55 17.52
C ALA A 251 -8.98 17.42 16.38
N TRP A 252 -8.48 17.04 15.20
CA TRP A 252 -9.34 16.66 14.08
C TRP A 252 -10.06 15.35 14.41
N ASN A 253 -11.38 15.38 14.27
CA ASN A 253 -12.26 14.22 14.42
C ASN A 253 -13.06 14.02 13.14
N ILE A 254 -13.74 12.88 13.06
CA ILE A 254 -14.78 12.64 12.04
C ILE A 254 -16.13 12.98 12.66
N CYS A 255 -16.91 13.76 11.94
CA CYS A 255 -18.29 14.12 12.25
C CYS A 255 -19.24 13.58 11.19
N ILE A 256 -20.50 13.43 11.57
CA ILE A 256 -21.57 12.96 10.69
C ILE A 256 -22.85 13.77 10.94
N ALA A 257 -23.59 14.07 9.89
CA ALA A 257 -24.91 14.66 9.93
C ALA A 257 -25.83 13.98 8.91
N ASP A 258 -27.11 13.87 9.24
CA ASP A 258 -28.15 13.53 8.27
C ASP A 258 -28.43 14.77 7.40
N ILE A 259 -28.90 14.56 6.17
CA ILE A 259 -29.21 15.63 5.21
C ILE A 259 -30.74 15.71 5.11
N GLY A 260 -31.30 16.84 5.55
CA GLY A 260 -32.73 17.12 5.44
C GLY A 260 -33.19 17.29 3.99
N SER A 261 -34.50 17.26 3.75
CA SER A 261 -35.08 17.43 2.40
C SER A 261 -34.79 18.81 1.77
N ASN A 262 -34.46 19.81 2.59
CA ASN A 262 -34.00 21.13 2.17
C ASN A 262 -32.47 21.21 1.97
N GLY A 263 -31.74 20.13 2.19
CA GLY A 263 -30.29 20.05 2.15
C GLY A 263 -29.59 20.49 3.45
N ALA A 264 -30.32 20.92 4.48
CA ALA A 264 -29.72 21.35 5.75
C ALA A 264 -29.39 20.17 6.68
N ALA A 265 -28.44 20.36 7.59
CA ALA A 265 -28.00 19.33 8.51
C ALA A 265 -29.08 18.98 9.53
N VAL A 266 -29.24 17.68 9.76
CA VAL A 266 -30.08 17.10 10.79
C VAL A 266 -29.21 16.20 11.67
N ASN A 267 -29.37 16.30 13.00
CA ASN A 267 -28.60 15.51 13.97
C ASN A 267 -27.05 15.51 13.80
N PRO A 268 -26.39 16.64 13.55
CA PRO A 268 -24.93 16.66 13.44
C PRO A 268 -24.30 16.25 14.77
N ARG A 269 -23.31 15.37 14.70
CA ARG A 269 -22.62 14.78 15.86
C ARG A 269 -21.21 14.36 15.50
N PHE A 270 -20.36 14.14 16.51
CA PHE A 270 -19.15 13.36 16.29
C PHE A 270 -19.50 11.93 15.89
N LEU A 271 -18.73 11.37 14.95
CA LEU A 271 -18.90 9.99 14.52
C LEU A 271 -18.51 9.05 15.67
N MET A 272 -17.35 9.27 16.28
CA MET A 272 -16.86 8.42 17.37
C MET A 272 -17.47 8.84 18.72
N PRO A 273 -17.73 7.88 19.63
CA PRO A 273 -18.18 8.20 20.98
C PRO A 273 -17.11 8.99 21.76
N ALA A 274 -17.52 9.74 22.78
CA ALA A 274 -16.67 10.67 23.53
C ALA A 274 -15.35 10.06 24.06
N ASN A 275 -15.38 8.80 24.48
CA ASN A 275 -14.21 8.06 24.98
C ASN A 275 -13.25 7.58 23.87
N GLN A 276 -13.70 7.62 22.62
CA GLN A 276 -12.90 7.33 21.43
C GLN A 276 -12.66 8.60 20.59
N LEU A 277 -13.08 9.77 21.04
CA LEU A 277 -12.65 11.02 20.41
C LEU A 277 -11.15 11.20 20.62
N HIS A 278 -10.53 11.90 19.69
CA HIS A 278 -9.18 12.38 19.90
C HIS A 278 -9.20 13.46 20.98
N GLN A 279 -8.96 13.04 22.21
CA GLN A 279 -8.63 13.91 23.33
C GLN A 279 -7.12 14.14 23.27
N ASN A 280 -6.70 15.40 23.38
CA ASN A 280 -5.37 15.92 23.08
C ASN A 280 -4.19 15.25 23.83
N LYS A 281 -3.95 13.95 23.60
CA LYS A 281 -2.78 13.23 24.07
C LYS A 281 -1.61 13.66 23.20
N GLU A 282 -0.94 14.71 23.65
CA GLU A 282 0.42 14.99 23.23
C GLU A 282 1.27 13.76 23.54
N ILE A 283 1.67 13.03 22.50
CA ILE A 283 2.74 12.05 22.62
C ILE A 283 3.99 12.80 22.19
N ALA A 284 4.61 13.48 23.15
CA ALA A 284 6.00 13.89 22.98
C ALA A 284 6.84 12.62 22.75
N ARG A 285 7.93 12.74 21.99
CA ARG A 285 8.97 11.70 21.97
C ARG A 285 9.43 11.48 23.41
N ASN A 286 8.98 10.40 24.04
CA ASN A 286 9.56 9.94 25.29
C ASN A 286 10.88 9.25 24.95
N THR A 287 11.92 10.01 24.63
CA THR A 287 13.34 9.65 24.84
C THR A 287 14.28 10.82 24.48
N PRO A 288 15.31 11.09 25.30
CA PRO A 288 16.28 12.15 25.09
C PRO A 288 17.39 11.66 24.16
N PHE A 289 17.15 11.62 22.85
CA PHE A 289 18.26 11.48 21.89
C PHE A 289 18.82 12.87 21.60
N GLY A 290 19.77 13.27 22.45
CA GLY A 290 20.42 14.56 22.40
C GLY A 290 21.05 14.88 21.05
N LYS A 291 20.81 16.11 20.58
CA LYS A 291 21.81 16.87 19.85
C LYS A 291 21.87 18.29 20.40
N ALA A 292 23.08 18.65 20.81
CA ALA A 292 23.50 19.99 21.14
C ALA A 292 23.34 20.92 19.91
N GLN A 293 22.91 22.16 20.18
CA GLN A 293 23.00 23.35 19.33
C GLN A 293 22.70 23.15 17.82
N ALA A 294 21.41 23.12 17.49
CA ALA A 294 20.91 23.13 16.12
C ALA A 294 21.08 24.52 15.45
N THR A 295 21.95 24.61 14.44
CA THR A 295 21.99 25.72 13.47
C THR A 295 21.50 25.34 12.08
N SER A 296 21.13 24.07 11.84
CA SER A 296 20.61 23.64 10.54
C SER A 296 19.07 23.74 10.48
N VAL A 297 18.58 24.40 9.43
CA VAL A 297 17.15 24.70 9.17
C VAL A 297 16.28 23.42 9.04
N TYR A 298 16.91 22.24 8.87
CA TYR A 298 16.20 20.97 8.73
C TYR A 298 15.70 20.35 10.05
N ASP A 299 16.28 20.71 11.21
CA ASP A 299 15.97 20.09 12.51
C ASP A 299 14.69 20.63 13.20
N LYS A 300 14.02 21.63 12.63
CA LYS A 300 12.77 22.18 13.18
C LYS A 300 11.50 21.40 12.81
N HIS A 301 11.61 20.33 12.03
CA HIS A 301 10.46 19.49 11.60
C HIS A 301 9.98 18.48 12.66
N TYR A 302 10.59 18.43 13.85
CA TYR A 302 10.16 17.53 14.93
C TYR A 302 9.07 18.17 15.79
N ILE A 303 7.90 18.40 15.18
CA ILE A 303 6.70 18.92 15.86
C ILE A 303 5.69 17.78 16.04
N TYR A 304 5.15 17.72 17.25
CA TYR A 304 3.99 16.96 17.73
C TYR A 304 3.00 16.58 16.62
N ARG A 305 2.92 15.29 16.29
CA ARG A 305 1.82 14.80 15.45
C ARG A 305 0.62 14.50 16.34
N THR A 306 -0.41 15.34 16.29
CA THR A 306 -1.72 14.96 16.81
C THR A 306 -2.30 13.87 15.93
N ARG A 307 -2.95 12.88 16.56
CA ARG A 307 -3.63 11.82 15.84
C ARG A 307 -4.80 12.45 15.09
N ASN A 308 -4.73 12.44 13.76
CA ASN A 308 -5.79 12.97 12.92
C ASN A 308 -6.47 11.80 12.21
N ASP A 309 -7.81 11.79 12.27
CA ASP A 309 -8.62 11.00 11.35
C ASP A 309 -8.91 11.89 10.14
N LYS A 310 -8.69 11.37 8.93
CA LYS A 310 -8.78 12.14 7.69
C LYS A 310 -9.44 11.35 6.57
N THR A 311 -9.92 12.08 5.58
CA THR A 311 -10.46 11.61 4.30
C THR A 311 -11.57 10.56 4.47
N PRO A 312 -12.66 10.87 5.21
CA PRO A 312 -13.74 9.92 5.38
C PRO A 312 -14.51 9.71 4.08
N ILE A 313 -14.95 8.49 3.83
CA ILE A 313 -15.82 8.07 2.73
C ILE A 313 -16.86 7.07 3.24
N PHE A 314 -17.97 6.90 2.52
CA PHE A 314 -18.94 5.84 2.79
C PHE A 314 -18.59 4.56 2.04
N SER A 315 -18.90 3.41 2.63
CA SER A 315 -18.89 2.11 1.94
C SER A 315 -19.88 2.08 0.79
N SER A 316 -19.67 1.17 -0.15
CA SER A 316 -20.53 1.00 -1.33
C SER A 316 -22.00 0.75 -0.99
N ASP A 317 -22.30 0.21 0.18
CA ASP A 317 -23.66 -0.06 0.68
C ASP A 317 -24.15 0.97 1.73
N ASP A 318 -23.40 2.06 1.94
CA ASP A 318 -23.62 3.08 2.98
C ASP A 318 -23.62 2.55 4.43
N SER A 319 -23.27 1.27 4.65
CA SER A 319 -23.34 0.65 5.98
C SER A 319 -22.15 0.96 6.89
N ARG A 320 -21.05 1.49 6.32
CA ARG A 320 -19.82 1.85 7.03
C ARG A 320 -19.23 3.15 6.50
N ILE A 321 -18.39 3.75 7.33
CA ILE A 321 -17.56 4.91 7.02
C ILE A 321 -16.11 4.45 7.11
N VAL A 322 -15.35 4.69 6.05
CA VAL A 322 -13.93 4.38 5.96
C VAL A 322 -13.11 5.66 5.95
N PHE A 323 -12.02 5.70 6.70
CA PHE A 323 -11.16 6.87 6.80
C PHE A 323 -9.73 6.45 7.12
N ALA A 324 -8.78 7.33 6.83
CA ALA A 324 -7.40 7.16 7.25
C ALA A 324 -7.25 7.63 8.69
N SER A 325 -6.62 6.84 9.53
CA SER A 325 -6.52 7.07 10.96
C SER A 325 -5.11 6.83 11.46
N ALA A 326 -4.53 7.83 12.12
CA ALA A 326 -3.28 7.68 12.86
C ALA A 326 -3.48 7.01 14.25
N ARG A 327 -4.63 6.38 14.49
CA ARG A 327 -4.91 5.63 15.73
C ARG A 327 -4.13 4.30 15.74
N PRO A 328 -3.84 3.76 16.94
CA PRO A 328 -3.43 2.37 17.06
C PRO A 328 -4.39 1.46 16.32
N ASP A 329 -3.85 0.46 15.61
CA ASP A 329 -4.69 -0.57 14.98
C ASP A 329 -5.57 -1.20 16.08
N PRO A 330 -6.91 -1.07 16.06
CA PRO A 330 -7.79 -1.67 17.06
C PRO A 330 -7.61 -3.18 17.26
N ARG A 331 -7.03 -3.92 16.31
CA ARG A 331 -6.77 -5.36 16.43
C ARG A 331 -5.51 -5.66 17.24
N SER A 332 -4.43 -4.93 16.99
CA SER A 332 -3.11 -5.22 17.56
C SER A 332 -2.73 -4.28 18.72
N GLY A 333 -3.40 -3.14 18.86
CA GLY A 333 -3.04 -2.06 19.79
C GLY A 333 -1.74 -1.34 19.42
N ILE A 334 -1.08 -1.72 18.32
CA ILE A 334 0.19 -1.13 17.88
C ILE A 334 -0.10 0.21 17.22
N ASN A 335 0.59 1.26 17.67
CA ASN A 335 0.31 2.64 17.30
C ASN A 335 1.42 3.30 16.47
N SER A 336 2.55 2.64 16.32
CA SER A 336 3.68 3.18 15.60
C SER A 336 4.59 2.05 15.15
N VAL A 337 5.36 2.35 14.12
CA VAL A 337 6.51 1.54 13.69
C VAL A 337 7.76 2.38 13.84
N GLN A 338 8.84 1.74 14.27
CA GLN A 338 10.16 2.34 14.17
C GLN A 338 10.59 2.28 12.71
N THR A 339 10.93 3.43 12.15
CA THR A 339 11.42 3.57 10.78
C THR A 339 12.82 4.16 10.83
N TYR A 340 13.53 4.21 9.71
CA TYR A 340 14.84 4.84 9.67
C TYR A 340 14.81 6.36 9.96
N HIS A 341 13.66 7.03 9.85
CA HIS A 341 13.51 8.43 10.24
C HIS A 341 13.01 8.62 11.70
N GLY A 342 12.90 7.53 12.47
CA GLY A 342 12.36 7.48 13.83
C GLY A 342 11.01 6.77 13.93
N THR A 343 10.33 6.92 15.06
CA THR A 343 8.99 6.36 15.29
C THR A 343 7.95 7.14 14.48
N TYR A 344 7.24 6.48 13.56
CA TYR A 344 6.11 7.05 12.83
C TYR A 344 4.81 6.39 13.26
N PHE A 345 3.81 7.21 13.53
CA PHE A 345 2.43 6.72 13.66
C PHE A 345 1.98 6.21 12.29
N LEU A 346 1.52 4.97 12.27
CA LEU A 346 0.95 4.36 11.07
C LEU A 346 -0.40 5.02 10.78
N GLU A 347 -0.57 5.53 9.56
CA GLU A 347 -1.91 5.82 9.06
C GLU A 347 -2.53 4.49 8.59
N ASN A 348 -3.48 4.00 9.36
CA ASN A 348 -4.27 2.82 9.05
C ASN A 348 -5.54 3.24 8.29
N ILE A 349 -6.06 2.39 7.43
CA ILE A 349 -7.41 2.57 6.91
C ILE A 349 -8.37 1.89 7.88
N VAL A 350 -9.27 2.66 8.48
CA VAL A 350 -10.21 2.20 9.51
C VAL A 350 -11.63 2.31 9.00
N SER A 351 -12.45 1.31 9.30
CA SER A 351 -13.88 1.26 9.00
C SER A 351 -14.71 1.21 10.27
N VAL A 352 -15.76 2.02 10.33
CA VAL A 352 -16.68 2.13 11.46
C VAL A 352 -18.13 2.20 10.96
N THR A 353 -19.11 1.79 11.75
CA THR A 353 -20.51 2.01 11.37
C THR A 353 -20.89 3.50 11.45
N PRO A 354 -21.96 3.98 10.79
CA PRO A 354 -22.48 5.35 10.91
C PRO A 354 -22.88 5.76 12.34
N THR A 355 -22.98 4.79 13.26
CA THR A 355 -23.20 5.03 14.70
C THR A 355 -21.90 5.24 15.49
N GLY A 356 -20.74 5.13 14.85
CA GLY A 356 -19.44 5.19 15.53
C GLY A 356 -19.02 3.90 16.23
N THR A 357 -19.79 2.82 16.05
CA THR A 357 -19.53 1.54 16.71
C THR A 357 -18.81 0.57 15.78
N GLN A 358 -18.18 -0.46 16.35
CA GLN A 358 -17.52 -1.54 15.61
C GLN A 358 -16.38 -1.04 14.69
N ALA A 359 -15.48 -0.21 15.22
CA ALA A 359 -14.28 0.18 14.49
C ALA A 359 -13.41 -1.05 14.17
N THR A 360 -12.98 -1.18 12.91
CA THR A 360 -12.16 -2.28 12.39
C THR A 360 -11.06 -1.71 11.50
N THR A 361 -9.85 -2.25 11.57
CA THR A 361 -8.79 -1.86 10.63
C THR A 361 -8.98 -2.64 9.34
N ILE A 362 -9.23 -1.91 8.26
CA ILE A 362 -9.25 -2.41 6.88
C ILE A 362 -7.80 -2.70 6.47
N TYR A 363 -6.95 -1.68 6.47
CA TYR A 363 -5.55 -1.81 6.04
C TYR A 363 -4.63 -1.32 7.14
N ARG A 364 -3.67 -2.18 7.53
CA ARG A 364 -2.61 -1.81 8.45
C ARG A 364 -1.40 -1.42 7.63
N ASN A 365 -1.00 -0.17 7.72
CA ASN A 365 0.21 0.25 7.04
C ASN A 365 1.44 -0.32 7.77
N GLU A 366 2.40 -0.89 7.04
CA GLU A 366 3.63 -1.46 7.62
C GLU A 366 4.78 -0.45 7.62
N GLY A 367 4.62 0.70 6.96
CA GLY A 367 5.61 1.76 6.94
C GLY A 367 5.19 2.91 6.03
N GLY A 368 4.70 4.01 6.62
CA GLY A 368 4.46 5.28 5.91
C GLY A 368 3.06 5.86 6.07
N SER A 369 2.44 6.25 4.95
CA SER A 369 1.11 6.86 4.91
C SER A 369 0.16 5.98 4.08
N ALA A 370 -1.05 5.74 4.58
CA ALA A 370 -2.15 5.18 3.82
C ALA A 370 -3.33 6.14 3.97
N ASP A 371 -3.71 6.79 2.89
CA ASP A 371 -4.70 7.87 2.92
C ASP A 371 -5.54 7.98 1.65
N ASN A 372 -6.45 8.96 1.64
CA ASN A 372 -7.34 9.25 0.52
C ASN A 372 -8.06 7.99 0.00
N PRO A 373 -8.75 7.22 0.87
CA PRO A 373 -9.51 6.09 0.39
C PRO A 373 -10.61 6.56 -0.56
N PHE A 374 -10.94 5.72 -1.54
CA PHE A 374 -12.11 5.83 -2.41
C PHE A 374 -12.61 4.43 -2.78
N TYR A 375 -13.88 4.30 -3.17
CA TYR A 375 -14.41 3.02 -3.62
C TYR A 375 -14.34 2.89 -5.14
N LEU A 376 -14.08 1.67 -5.56
CA LEU A 376 -14.16 1.24 -6.92
C LEU A 376 -15.54 0.67 -7.23
N ARG A 377 -15.90 0.60 -8.51
CA ARG A 377 -17.22 0.13 -8.98
C ARG A 377 -17.49 -1.33 -8.63
N ASN A 378 -16.46 -2.13 -8.49
CA ASN A 378 -16.56 -3.53 -8.04
C ASN A 378 -16.69 -3.67 -6.51
N GLY A 379 -16.79 -2.55 -5.79
CA GLY A 379 -16.93 -2.51 -4.33
C GLY A 379 -15.61 -2.60 -3.57
N ASN A 380 -14.47 -2.76 -4.25
CA ASN A 380 -13.17 -2.69 -3.60
C ASN A 380 -12.86 -1.27 -3.16
N ILE A 381 -12.09 -1.13 -2.09
CA ILE A 381 -11.52 0.14 -1.69
C ILE A 381 -10.19 0.32 -2.39
N ALA A 382 -9.88 1.52 -2.87
CA ALA A 382 -8.55 1.91 -3.26
C ALA A 382 -8.10 3.06 -2.36
N PHE A 383 -6.83 3.10 -2.02
CA PHE A 383 -6.27 4.16 -1.20
C PHE A 383 -4.84 4.43 -1.64
N HIS A 384 -4.42 5.67 -1.46
CA HIS A 384 -3.05 6.06 -1.69
C HIS A 384 -2.18 5.46 -0.59
N THR A 385 -1.13 4.75 -0.98
CA THR A 385 -0.09 4.27 -0.09
C THR A 385 1.22 4.94 -0.45
N TRP A 386 1.90 5.42 0.59
CA TRP A 386 3.28 5.84 0.55
C TRP A 386 4.07 4.87 1.39
N ASN A 387 4.88 4.06 0.74
CA ASN A 387 5.74 3.12 1.43
C ASN A 387 7.07 3.81 1.77
N LEU A 388 7.40 3.90 3.08
CA LEU A 388 8.67 4.48 3.55
C LEU A 388 9.90 3.75 3.01
N ASP A 389 9.72 2.47 2.68
CA ASP A 389 10.72 1.62 2.05
C ASP A 389 11.12 2.10 0.65
N ARG A 390 10.24 2.85 0.00
CA ARG A 390 10.39 3.32 -1.37
C ARG A 390 10.00 4.79 -1.42
N MET A 391 10.70 5.64 -0.67
CA MET A 391 10.42 7.09 -0.53
C MET A 391 10.12 7.84 -1.84
N ASP A 392 10.44 7.25 -2.99
CA ASP A 392 10.21 7.71 -4.34
C ASP A 392 8.91 7.19 -5.01
N ARG A 393 8.07 6.38 -4.35
CA ARG A 393 6.90 5.73 -4.98
C ARG A 393 5.63 5.92 -4.18
N HIS A 394 4.71 6.63 -4.81
CA HIS A 394 3.33 6.74 -4.39
C HIS A 394 2.49 5.82 -5.26
N MET A 395 1.63 5.03 -4.63
CA MET A 395 0.85 4.00 -5.31
C MET A 395 -0.60 4.08 -4.86
N TYR A 396 -1.52 3.70 -5.74
CA TYR A 396 -2.87 3.35 -5.30
C TYR A 396 -2.92 1.85 -5.04
N THR A 397 -3.04 1.48 -3.78
CA THR A 397 -3.29 0.10 -3.36
C THR A 397 -4.79 -0.14 -3.38
N GLN A 398 -5.20 -1.21 -4.05
CA GLN A 398 -6.58 -1.68 -3.98
C GLN A 398 -6.65 -2.72 -2.86
N ALA A 399 -7.70 -2.68 -2.06
CA ALA A 399 -8.09 -3.75 -1.16
C ALA A 399 -9.57 -4.08 -1.29
N GLN A 400 -9.99 -5.23 -0.79
CA GLN A 400 -11.43 -5.52 -0.70
C GLN A 400 -12.12 -4.58 0.31
N ALA A 401 -13.45 -4.47 0.25
CA ALA A 401 -14.23 -3.60 1.15
C ALA A 401 -14.02 -3.90 2.65
N ASP A 402 -13.69 -5.15 3.00
CA ASP A 402 -13.33 -5.56 4.35
C ASP A 402 -11.84 -5.35 4.69
N GLY A 403 -11.07 -4.81 3.74
CA GLY A 403 -9.66 -4.42 3.86
C GLY A 403 -8.64 -5.53 3.80
N MET A 404 -9.14 -6.73 3.63
CA MET A 404 -8.46 -7.90 4.13
C MET A 404 -7.53 -8.51 3.06
N MET A 405 -7.72 -8.19 1.78
CA MET A 405 -6.85 -8.61 0.68
C MET A 405 -6.24 -7.38 0.01
N GLU A 406 -4.92 -7.23 0.02
CA GLU A 406 -4.23 -6.34 -0.93
C GLU A 406 -4.35 -6.95 -2.34
N VAL A 407 -5.05 -6.23 -3.21
CA VAL A 407 -5.18 -6.49 -4.65
C VAL A 407 -4.01 -5.76 -5.36
N PRO A 408 -3.60 -6.13 -6.59
CA PRO A 408 -2.49 -5.47 -7.26
C PRO A 408 -2.60 -3.95 -7.28
N ILE A 409 -1.44 -3.28 -7.40
CA ILE A 409 -1.34 -1.82 -7.56
C ILE A 409 -2.27 -1.38 -8.71
N LEU A 410 -3.28 -0.55 -8.41
CA LEU A 410 -4.34 -0.15 -9.35
C LEU A 410 -3.80 0.72 -10.51
N GLY A 411 -2.67 1.37 -10.29
CA GLY A 411 -1.90 2.05 -11.32
C GLY A 411 -0.45 2.17 -10.88
N GLY A 412 0.49 1.70 -11.72
CA GLY A 412 1.93 1.58 -11.44
C GLY A 412 2.63 2.87 -11.01
N ARG A 413 3.71 3.31 -11.68
CA ARG A 413 4.35 4.61 -11.38
C ARG A 413 3.49 5.80 -11.83
N VAL A 414 2.19 5.79 -11.52
CA VAL A 414 1.23 6.88 -11.80
C VAL A 414 1.67 8.18 -11.11
N GLN A 415 2.41 8.03 -10.03
CA GLN A 415 2.88 9.12 -9.21
C GLN A 415 4.41 9.01 -9.13
N GLY A 416 5.12 9.89 -9.84
CA GLY A 416 6.58 9.93 -9.87
C GLY A 416 7.21 10.19 -8.49
N GLN A 417 8.54 10.32 -8.45
CA GLN A 417 9.26 10.59 -7.21
C GLN A 417 8.72 11.86 -6.53
N ASN A 418 8.08 11.67 -5.37
CA ASN A 418 7.37 12.69 -4.58
C ASN A 418 5.98 13.11 -5.05
N ALA A 419 5.26 12.37 -5.89
CA ALA A 419 3.93 12.80 -6.33
C ALA A 419 2.79 12.29 -5.41
N TRP A 420 2.00 13.16 -4.80
CA TRP A 420 0.86 12.81 -3.93
C TRP A 420 -0.43 13.02 -4.69
N GLY A 421 -1.52 12.33 -4.33
CA GLY A 421 -2.77 12.58 -5.01
C GLY A 421 -4.02 12.02 -4.37
N LYS A 422 -5.14 12.68 -4.63
CA LYS A 422 -6.49 12.18 -4.36
C LYS A 422 -7.11 11.74 -5.67
N ALA A 423 -7.86 10.65 -5.62
CA ALA A 423 -8.54 10.10 -6.78
C ALA A 423 -9.94 9.61 -6.39
N PHE A 424 -10.79 9.46 -7.38
CA PHE A 424 -12.06 8.76 -7.29
C PHE A 424 -12.29 7.98 -8.59
N GLU A 425 -13.14 6.96 -8.54
CA GLU A 425 -13.61 6.31 -9.75
C GLU A 425 -14.91 6.97 -10.23
N SER A 426 -14.92 7.44 -11.47
CA SER A 426 -16.10 7.99 -12.12
C SER A 426 -17.06 6.88 -12.59
N ASN A 427 -18.27 7.23 -13.04
CA ASN A 427 -19.26 6.20 -13.36
C ASN A 427 -18.97 5.37 -14.60
N ASN A 428 -18.09 5.81 -15.49
CA ASN A 428 -17.62 4.98 -16.59
C ASN A 428 -16.44 4.09 -16.16
N GLY A 429 -16.11 4.07 -14.88
CA GLY A 429 -15.00 3.35 -14.31
C GLY A 429 -13.61 3.92 -14.63
N ALA A 430 -13.53 5.12 -15.20
CA ALA A 430 -12.27 5.84 -15.27
C ALA A 430 -11.91 6.36 -13.87
N VAL A 431 -10.68 6.12 -13.43
CA VAL A 431 -10.14 6.75 -12.23
C VAL A 431 -9.65 8.13 -12.63
N MET A 432 -10.25 9.13 -12.01
CA MET A 432 -9.84 10.52 -12.16
C MET A 432 -9.20 10.95 -10.86
N GLY A 433 -8.04 11.58 -10.97
CA GLY A 433 -7.38 12.11 -9.81
C GLY A 433 -6.52 13.28 -10.14
N LEU A 434 -5.95 13.79 -9.07
CA LEU A 434 -5.04 14.91 -9.06
C LEU A 434 -3.74 14.39 -8.48
N THR A 435 -2.61 14.48 -9.21
CA THR A 435 -1.29 14.07 -8.73
C THR A 435 -0.28 15.23 -8.77
N GLY A 436 0.49 15.45 -7.71
CA GLY A 436 1.34 16.63 -7.57
C GLY A 436 2.66 16.38 -6.87
N ARG A 437 3.76 17.01 -7.30
CA ARG A 437 5.09 16.86 -6.67
C ARG A 437 5.18 17.60 -5.32
N ARG A 438 5.40 16.86 -4.24
CA ARG A 438 5.79 17.35 -2.92
C ARG A 438 7.29 17.63 -2.88
N ARG A 439 7.70 18.85 -3.19
CA ARG A 439 9.01 19.39 -2.80
C ARG A 439 8.79 20.58 -1.86
N GLY A 440 8.92 20.33 -0.56
CA GLY A 440 8.50 21.29 0.47
C GLY A 440 6.99 21.24 0.68
N GLU A 441 6.35 22.42 0.72
CA GLU A 441 4.93 22.60 1.06
C GLU A 441 4.06 22.98 -0.14
N LEU A 442 4.49 22.53 -1.31
CA LEU A 442 3.83 22.79 -2.58
C LEU A 442 2.91 21.61 -2.86
N GLU A 443 1.60 21.83 -2.75
CA GLU A 443 0.59 20.94 -3.29
C GLU A 443 0.10 21.58 -4.59
N ASN A 444 0.58 21.11 -5.75
CA ASN A 444 -0.06 21.47 -7.02
C ASN A 444 -0.24 20.20 -7.83
N TYR A 445 -1.44 20.00 -8.35
CA TYR A 445 -1.82 18.73 -8.91
C TYR A 445 -2.09 18.82 -10.41
N ALA A 446 -1.44 17.94 -11.16
CA ALA A 446 -1.80 17.61 -12.52
C ALA A 446 -2.99 16.62 -12.50
N PRO A 447 -4.07 16.92 -13.21
CA PRO A 447 -5.14 15.95 -13.43
C PRO A 447 -4.61 14.76 -14.24
N PHE A 448 -5.03 13.57 -13.82
CA PHE A 448 -4.76 12.34 -14.53
C PHE A 448 -6.05 11.54 -14.68
N VAL A 449 -6.12 10.79 -15.77
CA VAL A 449 -7.17 9.81 -16.00
C VAL A 449 -6.53 8.49 -16.38
N PHE A 450 -6.98 7.41 -15.75
CA PHE A 450 -6.64 6.08 -16.21
C PHE A 450 -7.81 5.11 -16.10
N ASP A 451 -7.70 4.05 -16.88
CA ASP A 451 -8.60 2.93 -16.78
C ASP A 451 -8.12 1.96 -15.70
N HIS A 452 -8.87 1.83 -14.60
CA HIS A 452 -8.49 0.98 -13.46
C HIS A 452 -8.31 -0.50 -13.82
N THR A 453 -8.82 -0.93 -14.97
CA THR A 453 -8.76 -2.32 -15.38
C THR A 453 -7.50 -2.68 -16.17
N MET A 454 -6.71 -1.69 -16.60
CA MET A 454 -5.58 -1.93 -17.51
C MET A 454 -4.24 -2.13 -16.80
N GLY A 455 -4.21 -2.34 -15.47
CA GLY A 455 -3.03 -2.78 -14.71
C GLY A 455 -1.71 -2.19 -15.22
N ILE A 456 -1.45 -0.92 -14.96
CA ILE A 456 -0.33 -0.21 -15.59
C ILE A 456 0.99 -0.71 -14.97
N SER A 457 1.79 -1.48 -15.71
CA SER A 457 3.12 -1.90 -15.27
C SER A 457 4.17 -0.82 -15.52
N THR A 458 5.28 -0.94 -14.78
CA THR A 458 6.44 -0.07 -14.80
C THR A 458 7.22 -0.19 -16.12
N VAL A 459 6.90 0.61 -17.13
CA VAL A 459 7.73 0.72 -18.34
C VAL A 459 8.45 2.06 -18.32
N ASP A 460 9.70 2.03 -17.87
CA ASP A 460 10.48 3.20 -17.44
C ASP A 460 10.80 4.22 -18.55
N ASN A 461 10.45 3.99 -19.82
CA ASN A 461 10.66 4.97 -20.90
C ASN A 461 9.63 4.93 -22.05
N ALA A 462 8.62 4.05 -22.00
CA ALA A 462 7.61 3.90 -23.06
C ALA A 462 6.31 4.67 -22.77
N PHE A 463 6.34 5.63 -21.84
CA PHE A 463 5.18 6.41 -21.40
C PHE A 463 4.45 7.14 -22.55
N GLN A 464 5.10 7.34 -23.71
CA GLN A 464 4.46 7.97 -24.86
C GLN A 464 3.48 7.05 -25.61
N ASP A 465 3.62 5.72 -25.52
CA ASP A 465 2.82 4.79 -26.33
C ASP A 465 1.69 4.06 -25.56
N TYR A 466 1.62 4.22 -24.23
CA TYR A 466 0.55 3.62 -23.43
C TYR A 466 -0.64 4.57 -23.27
N SER A 467 -1.58 4.43 -24.21
CA SER A 467 -2.89 5.11 -24.27
C SER A 467 -3.82 4.89 -23.05
N GLY A 468 -3.40 4.13 -22.03
CA GLY A 468 -4.22 3.83 -20.84
C GLY A 468 -4.12 4.87 -19.73
N PHE A 469 -3.12 5.73 -19.81
CA PHE A 469 -2.86 6.80 -18.86
C PHE A 469 -2.72 8.11 -19.63
N GLN A 470 -3.66 9.01 -19.42
CA GLN A 470 -3.64 10.32 -20.04
C GLN A 470 -3.45 11.36 -18.95
N HIS A 471 -2.27 11.99 -18.95
CA HIS A 471 -2.18 13.31 -18.36
C HIS A 471 -2.99 14.27 -19.23
N ILE A 472 -3.94 14.91 -18.58
CA ILE A 472 -4.79 15.94 -19.16
C ILE A 472 -3.87 17.16 -19.52
N PRO A 473 -4.09 17.86 -20.65
CA PRO A 473 -3.06 18.36 -21.59
C PRO A 473 -1.83 19.13 -21.07
N ALA A 474 -0.78 19.10 -21.90
CA ALA A 474 0.60 19.54 -21.70
C ALA A 474 0.83 20.89 -20.99
N GLY A 475 -0.05 21.88 -21.15
CA GLY A 475 0.14 23.20 -20.52
C GLY A 475 0.10 23.19 -18.99
N TYR A 476 -0.60 22.23 -18.38
CA TYR A 476 -0.60 22.09 -16.91
C TYR A 476 0.67 21.42 -16.38
N LEU A 477 1.21 20.46 -17.14
CA LEU A 477 2.39 19.71 -16.74
C LEU A 477 3.69 20.47 -16.96
N GLU A 478 3.81 21.25 -18.03
CA GLU A 478 5.03 22.03 -18.34
C GLU A 478 5.37 22.99 -17.19
N GLU A 479 4.38 23.64 -16.58
CA GLU A 479 4.59 24.48 -15.39
C GLU A 479 5.01 23.71 -14.12
N ILE A 480 4.69 22.41 -14.04
CA ILE A 480 4.97 21.55 -12.87
C ILE A 480 6.29 20.78 -13.05
N ALA A 481 6.60 20.37 -14.28
CA ALA A 481 7.71 19.47 -14.61
C ALA A 481 9.06 20.20 -14.68
N ASP A 482 9.08 21.44 -15.18
CA ASP A 482 10.30 22.24 -15.38
C ASP A 482 10.86 22.89 -14.10
N TYR A 483 10.26 22.63 -12.94
CA TYR A 483 10.78 23.14 -11.68
C TYR A 483 12.14 22.52 -11.34
N PRO A 484 13.27 23.26 -11.43
CA PRO A 484 14.52 22.80 -10.85
C PRO A 484 14.28 22.71 -9.34
N SER A 485 15.03 21.85 -8.66
CA SER A 485 15.03 21.58 -7.21
C SER A 485 15.19 22.80 -6.27
N GLY A 486 15.11 24.04 -6.77
CA GLY A 486 15.17 25.26 -5.99
C GLY A 486 13.85 25.56 -5.30
N TYR A 487 13.84 25.47 -3.98
CA TYR A 487 12.92 26.24 -3.13
C TYR A 487 12.83 27.69 -3.64
N CYS A 488 11.65 28.29 -3.56
CA CYS A 488 11.49 29.74 -3.71
C CYS A 488 12.32 30.47 -2.66
N LYS A 489 13.58 30.77 -2.99
CA LYS A 489 14.48 31.47 -2.07
C LYS A 489 14.10 32.95 -1.90
N ALA A 490 13.40 33.55 -2.86
CA ALA A 490 13.04 34.97 -2.85
C ALA A 490 11.72 35.29 -3.62
N PRO A 491 10.53 34.90 -3.12
CA PRO A 491 9.29 35.53 -3.57
C PRO A 491 9.27 37.01 -3.13
N PRO A 492 8.68 37.95 -3.90
CA PRO A 492 7.87 37.74 -5.11
C PRO A 492 8.66 37.65 -6.44
N GLU A 493 9.96 37.96 -6.42
CA GLU A 493 10.72 38.28 -7.65
C GLU A 493 11.31 37.06 -8.39
N GLY A 494 11.30 35.87 -7.78
CA GLY A 494 11.75 34.65 -8.44
C GLY A 494 10.82 34.23 -9.59
N ALA A 495 11.35 34.15 -10.82
CA ALA A 495 10.60 33.69 -12.01
C ALA A 495 9.94 32.30 -11.82
N ASN A 496 10.50 31.48 -10.95
CA ASN A 496 10.02 30.15 -10.61
C ASN A 496 9.23 30.15 -9.28
N CYS A 497 8.39 31.15 -8.98
CA CYS A 497 7.67 31.17 -7.69
C CYS A 497 6.15 31.15 -7.76
N THR A 498 5.60 30.88 -8.93
CA THR A 498 4.18 31.02 -9.18
C THR A 498 3.71 29.95 -10.13
N ILE A 499 2.52 29.42 -9.89
CA ILE A 499 1.81 28.50 -10.79
C ILE A 499 0.60 29.23 -11.37
N SER A 500 0.32 29.05 -12.66
CA SER A 500 -0.76 29.79 -13.33
C SER A 500 -2.14 29.37 -12.86
N LYS A 501 -2.28 28.09 -12.50
CA LYS A 501 -3.52 27.47 -12.06
C LYS A 501 -3.25 26.47 -10.97
N ILE A 502 -4.22 26.38 -10.07
CA ILE A 502 -4.25 25.42 -8.99
C ILE A 502 -5.52 24.58 -9.12
N LEU A 503 -5.41 23.27 -8.97
CA LEU A 503 -6.52 22.31 -8.96
C LEU A 503 -6.39 21.41 -7.72
N PHE A 504 -7.47 21.21 -6.97
CA PHE A 504 -7.47 20.48 -5.70
C PHE A 504 -8.73 19.66 -5.49
N ASP A 505 -8.65 18.75 -4.51
CA ASP A 505 -9.78 18.07 -3.88
C ASP A 505 -10.75 17.43 -4.89
N PRO A 506 -10.27 16.58 -5.83
CA PRO A 506 -11.14 15.96 -6.80
C PRO A 506 -12.19 15.11 -6.08
N TYR A 507 -13.42 15.24 -6.55
CA TYR A 507 -14.54 14.46 -6.09
C TYR A 507 -15.45 14.09 -7.26
N TYR A 508 -16.21 13.02 -7.05
CA TYR A 508 -17.14 12.51 -8.03
C TYR A 508 -18.25 13.51 -8.42
N MET A 509 -18.57 13.56 -9.73
CA MET A 509 -19.75 14.22 -10.27
C MET A 509 -20.39 13.40 -11.41
N PRO A 510 -21.74 13.40 -11.54
CA PRO A 510 -22.41 12.76 -12.68
C PRO A 510 -21.90 13.26 -14.04
N GLY A 511 -21.92 12.36 -15.03
CA GLY A 511 -21.49 12.66 -16.41
C GLY A 511 -19.98 12.57 -16.66
N ASN A 512 -19.27 11.71 -15.92
CA ASN A 512 -17.81 11.51 -16.03
C ASN A 512 -17.00 12.79 -15.82
N ARG A 513 -17.33 13.53 -14.76
CA ARG A 513 -16.62 14.75 -14.37
C ARG A 513 -16.09 14.64 -12.95
N ALA A 514 -15.01 15.35 -12.70
CA ALA A 514 -14.48 15.61 -11.36
C ALA A 514 -14.93 16.99 -10.91
N LEU A 515 -15.62 17.10 -9.78
CA LEU A 515 -15.72 18.35 -9.02
C LEU A 515 -14.35 18.63 -8.41
N ILE A 516 -13.89 19.87 -8.51
CA ILE A 516 -12.58 20.29 -7.98
C ILE A 516 -12.67 21.68 -7.35
N ALA A 517 -11.81 21.93 -6.37
CA ALA A 517 -11.44 23.29 -6.01
C ALA A 517 -10.44 23.81 -7.03
N TYR A 518 -10.59 25.04 -7.50
CA TYR A 518 -9.71 25.62 -8.51
C TYR A 518 -9.36 27.07 -8.18
N ASN A 519 -8.14 27.49 -8.48
CA ASN A 519 -7.77 28.90 -8.55
C ASN A 519 -7.23 29.22 -9.96
N PRO A 520 -7.90 30.10 -10.72
CA PRO A 520 -7.52 30.44 -12.09
C PRO A 520 -6.43 31.50 -12.16
N GLU A 521 -6.06 32.10 -11.01
CA GLU A 521 -5.05 33.15 -10.94
C GLU A 521 -3.67 32.58 -10.64
N LYS A 522 -2.67 33.19 -11.29
CA LYS A 522 -1.27 32.95 -11.00
C LYS A 522 -0.99 33.23 -9.52
N THR A 523 -0.60 32.21 -8.76
CA THR A 523 -0.41 32.32 -7.30
C THR A 523 0.92 31.71 -6.87
N TYR A 524 1.42 32.17 -5.72
CA TYR A 524 2.62 31.62 -5.13
C TYR A 524 2.37 30.23 -4.59
N ILE A 525 3.40 29.40 -4.63
CA ILE A 525 3.22 27.97 -4.46
C ILE A 525 3.13 27.58 -2.96
N GLY A 526 3.66 28.42 -2.07
CA GLY A 526 3.76 28.07 -0.66
C GLY A 526 2.40 27.92 0.04
N THR A 527 2.19 26.75 0.64
CA THR A 527 1.07 26.44 1.54
C THR A 527 1.65 26.02 2.88
N GLY A 528 0.88 25.99 3.97
CA GLY A 528 1.33 25.36 5.21
C GLY A 528 2.38 26.13 6.03
N GLU A 529 2.95 25.42 7.02
CA GLU A 529 3.64 26.03 8.16
C GLU A 529 4.99 26.66 7.80
N SER A 530 5.83 26.00 7.01
CA SER A 530 7.16 26.45 6.60
C SER A 530 7.10 27.71 5.75
N PHE A 531 6.12 27.83 4.86
CA PHE A 531 5.81 29.02 4.07
C PHE A 531 5.51 30.15 5.04
N ALA A 532 4.59 29.89 5.94
CA ALA A 532 4.16 30.88 6.90
C ALA A 532 5.29 31.25 7.90
N LEU A 533 6.13 30.32 8.35
CA LEU A 533 7.31 30.59 9.17
C LEU A 533 8.41 31.34 8.42
N SER A 534 8.51 31.17 7.10
CA SER A 534 9.53 31.81 6.26
C SER A 534 9.15 33.22 5.85
N PHE A 535 7.85 33.50 5.69
CA PHE A 535 7.37 34.75 5.08
C PHE A 535 6.50 35.61 6.00
N MET A 536 5.93 35.06 7.08
CA MET A 536 5.19 35.88 8.05
C MET A 536 6.16 36.74 8.83
N SER A 537 5.93 38.05 8.79
CA SER A 537 6.69 39.04 9.55
C SER A 537 5.76 39.99 10.29
N GLY A 538 6.22 40.54 11.40
CA GLY A 538 5.42 41.42 12.26
C GLY A 538 5.29 40.92 13.69
N SER A 539 4.89 41.84 14.57
CA SER A 539 4.78 41.65 16.01
C SER A 539 3.40 41.15 16.46
N SER A 540 2.37 41.39 15.64
CA SER A 540 0.98 40.95 15.91
C SER A 540 0.53 39.83 14.96
N VAL A 541 -0.58 39.15 15.29
CA VAL A 541 -1.22 38.18 14.38
C VAL A 541 -1.64 38.86 13.08
N THR A 542 -2.29 40.02 13.17
CA THR A 542 -2.76 40.80 12.01
C THR A 542 -1.61 41.24 11.10
N GLU A 543 -0.51 41.75 11.66
CA GLU A 543 0.68 42.12 10.87
C GLU A 543 1.25 40.91 10.14
N ARG A 544 1.40 39.80 10.88
CA ARG A 544 1.89 38.54 10.30
C ARG A 544 0.99 38.05 9.18
N GLN A 545 -0.33 38.06 9.34
CA GLN A 545 -1.29 37.68 8.30
C GLN A 545 -1.22 38.61 7.07
N ASN A 546 -1.13 39.92 7.29
CA ASN A 546 -1.05 40.90 6.21
C ASN A 546 0.24 40.76 5.39
N SER A 547 1.37 40.45 6.04
CA SER A 547 2.68 40.32 5.37
C SER A 547 2.72 39.24 4.28
N VAL A 548 1.86 38.23 4.41
CA VAL A 548 1.79 37.05 3.53
C VAL A 548 0.56 37.02 2.63
N ARG A 549 -0.43 37.87 2.87
CA ARG A 549 -1.70 37.93 2.13
C ARG A 549 -1.52 38.06 0.62
N GLN A 550 -0.47 38.78 0.19
CA GLN A 550 -0.12 38.94 -1.23
C GLN A 550 0.29 37.63 -1.92
N TYR A 551 0.64 36.60 -1.15
CA TYR A 551 1.09 35.31 -1.65
C TYR A 551 -0.03 34.25 -1.69
N LEU A 552 -1.22 34.56 -1.19
CA LEU A 552 -2.33 33.61 -1.07
C LEU A 552 -3.20 33.58 -2.32
N PRO A 553 -3.83 32.43 -2.63
CA PRO A 553 -4.87 32.36 -3.63
C PRO A 553 -6.00 33.33 -3.29
N LYS A 554 -6.22 34.34 -4.13
CA LYS A 554 -7.29 35.31 -3.94
C LYS A 554 -8.65 34.78 -4.41
N LYS A 555 -8.63 33.82 -5.34
CA LYS A 555 -9.82 33.35 -6.05
C LYS A 555 -9.97 31.83 -6.15
N MET A 556 -10.14 31.14 -5.01
CA MET A 556 -10.37 29.70 -5.01
C MET A 556 -11.86 29.36 -5.06
N GLY A 557 -12.37 29.01 -6.25
CA GLY A 557 -13.75 28.61 -6.51
C GLY A 557 -13.93 27.10 -6.69
N ILE A 558 -15.13 26.69 -7.11
CA ILE A 558 -15.45 25.30 -7.47
C ILE A 558 -15.68 25.17 -8.97
N GLY A 559 -15.06 24.17 -9.58
CA GLY A 559 -15.16 23.87 -11.00
C GLY A 559 -15.34 22.39 -11.26
N THR A 560 -15.44 22.03 -12.53
CA THR A 560 -15.49 20.65 -12.99
C THR A 560 -14.45 20.40 -14.06
N ILE A 561 -13.85 19.21 -14.05
CA ILE A 561 -12.93 18.75 -15.08
C ILE A 561 -13.53 17.48 -15.71
N ASP A 562 -13.60 17.42 -17.03
CA ASP A 562 -13.96 16.20 -17.74
C ASP A 562 -12.75 15.29 -18.00
N GLN A 563 -12.98 14.10 -18.55
CA GLN A 563 -11.92 13.13 -18.87
C GLN A 563 -10.86 13.64 -19.88
N SER A 564 -11.17 14.71 -20.63
CA SER A 564 -10.24 15.36 -21.56
C SER A 564 -9.49 16.53 -20.92
N GLY A 565 -9.86 16.92 -19.71
CA GLY A 565 -9.25 18.04 -19.00
C GLY A 565 -9.92 19.37 -19.08
N ASN A 566 -11.07 19.45 -19.72
CA ASN A 566 -11.72 20.72 -19.93
C ASN A 566 -12.28 21.21 -18.60
N LEU A 567 -11.78 22.34 -18.13
CA LEU A 567 -12.24 23.00 -16.92
C LEU A 567 -13.48 23.85 -17.20
N ALA A 568 -14.60 23.53 -16.55
CA ALA A 568 -15.79 24.38 -16.52
C ALA A 568 -16.01 24.93 -15.10
N ILE A 569 -16.07 26.26 -14.98
CA ILE A 569 -16.28 26.96 -13.70
C ILE A 569 -17.75 26.82 -13.29
N LEU A 570 -18.01 26.41 -12.04
CA LEU A 570 -19.35 26.38 -11.47
C LEU A 570 -19.56 27.55 -10.52
N ILE A 571 -18.77 27.61 -9.45
CA ILE A 571 -18.91 28.60 -8.38
C ILE A 571 -17.66 29.48 -8.39
N GLN A 572 -17.83 30.76 -8.71
CA GLN A 572 -16.79 31.77 -8.47
C GLN A 572 -16.83 32.18 -6.99
N ASN A 573 -15.67 32.35 -6.38
CA ASN A 573 -15.59 32.69 -4.97
C ASN A 573 -15.77 34.19 -4.70
N GLU A 574 -16.18 34.49 -3.47
CA GLU A 574 -16.10 35.82 -2.90
C GLU A 574 -14.64 36.16 -2.50
N THR A 575 -14.24 37.43 -2.67
CA THR A 575 -12.94 37.92 -2.21
C THR A 575 -12.73 37.63 -0.73
N GLY A 576 -11.55 37.09 -0.37
CA GLY A 576 -11.16 36.81 1.01
C GLY A 576 -11.55 35.42 1.53
N TYR A 577 -12.24 34.61 0.73
CA TYR A 577 -12.59 33.23 1.05
C TYR A 577 -12.05 32.25 0.01
N MET A 578 -11.89 31.00 0.41
CA MET A 578 -11.58 29.87 -0.45
C MET A 578 -12.64 28.79 -0.30
N TYR A 579 -13.01 28.17 -1.41
CA TYR A 579 -13.92 27.03 -1.44
C TYR A 579 -13.13 25.74 -1.66
N ARG A 580 -13.22 24.79 -0.73
CA ARG A 580 -12.46 23.52 -0.70
C ARG A 580 -13.38 22.31 -0.59
N TYR A 581 -12.81 21.13 -0.84
CA TYR A 581 -13.47 19.84 -0.62
C TYR A 581 -14.89 19.75 -1.22
N PRO A 582 -15.07 20.12 -2.50
CA PRO A 582 -16.39 20.04 -3.10
C PRO A 582 -16.88 18.59 -3.13
N ALA A 583 -18.18 18.39 -2.92
CA ALA A 583 -18.83 17.10 -3.01
C ALA A 583 -20.21 17.21 -3.67
N TRP A 584 -20.53 16.26 -4.53
CA TRP A 584 -21.87 16.12 -5.09
C TRP A 584 -22.83 15.53 -4.05
N VAL A 585 -23.94 16.22 -3.79
CA VAL A 585 -25.02 15.76 -2.90
C VAL A 585 -26.25 15.47 -3.73
N GLY A 586 -26.45 14.21 -4.08
CA GLY A 586 -27.66 13.71 -4.72
C GLY A 586 -27.62 12.19 -4.76
N PRO A 587 -28.76 11.51 -4.89
CA PRO A 587 -28.76 10.05 -5.01
C PRO A 587 -27.84 9.62 -6.15
N ARG A 588 -27.07 8.56 -5.92
CA ARG A 588 -26.08 8.01 -6.83
C ARG A 588 -26.27 6.51 -6.95
N GLN A 589 -25.83 5.97 -8.07
CA GLN A 589 -25.66 4.55 -8.26
C GLN A 589 -24.68 4.01 -7.20
N HIS A 590 -25.14 3.05 -6.41
CA HIS A 590 -24.27 2.29 -5.52
C HIS A 590 -23.22 1.52 -6.34
N PRO A 591 -21.94 1.45 -5.90
CA PRO A 591 -20.98 0.54 -6.48
C PRO A 591 -21.51 -0.88 -6.34
N ARG A 592 -21.29 -1.68 -7.36
CA ARG A 592 -21.78 -3.04 -7.38
C ARG A 592 -20.83 -3.86 -6.53
N LEU A 593 -21.33 -4.37 -5.42
CA LEU A 593 -20.58 -5.31 -4.61
C LEU A 593 -20.39 -6.58 -5.43
N GLN A 594 -19.16 -6.80 -5.90
CA GLN A 594 -18.81 -8.09 -6.45
C GLN A 594 -18.80 -9.07 -5.27
N GLU A 595 -19.79 -9.97 -5.22
CA GLU A 595 -19.71 -11.09 -4.30
C GLU A 595 -18.52 -11.94 -4.73
N TYR A 596 -17.46 -11.90 -3.93
CA TYR A 596 -16.42 -12.89 -4.03
C TYR A 596 -17.04 -14.22 -3.64
N SER A 597 -17.24 -15.10 -4.63
CA SER A 597 -17.60 -16.53 -4.48
C SER A 597 -16.65 -17.30 -3.56
N ASP A 598 -15.56 -16.66 -3.18
CA ASP A 598 -14.36 -17.20 -2.59
C ASP A 598 -14.35 -17.05 -1.06
N LYS A 599 -15.52 -16.93 -0.40
CA LYS A 599 -15.57 -16.96 1.07
C LYS A 599 -15.48 -18.40 1.57
N THR A 600 -14.53 -18.66 2.46
CA THR A 600 -14.48 -19.89 3.26
C THR A 600 -15.15 -19.66 4.61
N ASN A 601 -15.58 -20.74 5.26
CA ASN A 601 -16.14 -20.66 6.62
C ASN A 601 -15.05 -20.45 7.70
N ASN A 602 -13.77 -20.38 7.34
CA ASN A 602 -12.67 -20.29 8.30
C ASN A 602 -12.11 -18.87 8.39
N ALA A 603 -12.68 -18.04 9.27
CA ALA A 603 -12.25 -16.66 9.51
C ALA A 603 -10.81 -16.51 10.05
N ASN A 604 -10.11 -17.60 10.37
CA ASN A 604 -8.72 -17.57 10.86
C ASN A 604 -7.72 -18.02 9.79
N ALA A 605 -8.18 -18.35 8.58
CA ALA A 605 -7.30 -18.85 7.53
C ALA A 605 -7.68 -18.36 6.13
N THR A 606 -6.69 -18.37 5.24
CA THR A 606 -6.85 -18.09 3.82
C THR A 606 -6.47 -19.32 3.02
N GLU A 607 -7.37 -19.85 2.20
CA GLU A 607 -7.02 -20.82 1.18
C GLU A 607 -6.40 -20.06 -0.01
N MET A 608 -5.23 -20.48 -0.46
CA MET A 608 -4.49 -19.88 -1.56
C MET A 608 -4.15 -20.98 -2.57
N HIS A 609 -4.60 -20.78 -3.79
CA HIS A 609 -4.27 -21.59 -4.95
C HIS A 609 -3.39 -20.76 -5.90
N ILE A 610 -2.20 -21.27 -6.17
CA ILE A 610 -1.20 -20.62 -7.02
C ILE A 610 -1.10 -21.46 -8.29
N ALA A 611 -1.48 -20.89 -9.43
CA ALA A 611 -1.60 -21.62 -10.70
C ALA A 611 -0.25 -22.16 -11.20
N ASP A 612 0.81 -21.37 -11.04
CA ASP A 612 2.18 -21.76 -11.28
C ASP A 612 3.06 -20.96 -10.30
N PHE A 613 3.59 -21.65 -9.30
CA PHE A 613 4.40 -21.02 -8.25
C PHE A 613 5.75 -20.51 -8.77
N LYS A 614 6.29 -21.14 -9.82
CA LYS A 614 7.56 -20.77 -10.44
C LYS A 614 7.43 -19.39 -11.08
N ILE A 615 6.40 -19.23 -11.91
CA ILE A 615 6.09 -17.95 -12.57
C ILE A 615 5.74 -16.88 -11.54
N TRP A 616 5.04 -17.24 -10.47
CA TRP A 616 4.69 -16.32 -9.40
C TRP A 616 5.92 -15.63 -8.77
N LEU A 617 7.04 -16.37 -8.69
CA LEU A 617 8.33 -15.88 -8.20
C LEU A 617 9.21 -15.20 -9.27
N ALA A 618 8.82 -15.25 -10.55
CA ALA A 618 9.63 -14.75 -11.69
C ALA A 618 9.46 -13.24 -11.96
N PHE A 619 8.61 -12.53 -11.23
CA PHE A 619 8.28 -11.12 -11.46
C PHE A 619 9.30 -10.13 -10.85
N GLN A 620 10.59 -10.34 -11.10
CA GLN A 620 11.62 -9.38 -10.72
C GLN A 620 11.86 -8.32 -11.80
N ALA A 621 11.98 -7.05 -11.39
CA ALA A 621 12.19 -5.94 -12.31
C ALA A 621 13.65 -5.88 -12.79
N GLY A 622 13.87 -5.92 -14.11
CA GLY A 622 15.10 -5.37 -14.71
C GLY A 622 15.91 -6.28 -15.65
N THR A 623 15.50 -7.52 -15.93
CA THR A 623 16.25 -8.35 -16.87
C THR A 623 15.73 -8.21 -18.30
N ASN A 624 16.61 -7.78 -19.21
CA ASN A 624 16.40 -7.93 -20.65
C ASN A 624 16.40 -9.43 -21.01
N GLY A 625 15.88 -9.79 -22.19
CA GLY A 625 15.48 -11.17 -22.54
C GLY A 625 16.45 -12.30 -22.15
N GLN A 626 17.76 -12.12 -22.24
CA GLN A 626 18.74 -13.15 -21.84
C GLN A 626 18.91 -13.32 -20.33
N GLY A 627 18.80 -12.25 -19.55
CA GLY A 627 18.77 -12.37 -18.09
C GLY A 627 17.56 -13.19 -17.65
N ARG A 628 16.41 -12.92 -18.29
CA ARG A 628 15.15 -13.60 -18.00
C ARG A 628 15.18 -15.10 -18.25
N VAL A 629 15.78 -15.56 -19.35
CA VAL A 629 15.92 -17.00 -19.63
C VAL A 629 16.72 -17.69 -18.52
N ARG A 630 17.84 -17.11 -18.08
CA ARG A 630 18.64 -17.66 -16.97
C ARG A 630 17.88 -17.66 -15.65
N ASP A 631 17.08 -16.64 -15.40
CA ASP A 631 16.20 -16.58 -14.22
C ASP A 631 15.15 -17.71 -14.29
N MET A 632 14.56 -17.94 -15.46
CA MET A 632 13.60 -19.03 -15.67
C MET A 632 14.23 -20.41 -15.55
N ASP A 633 15.44 -20.63 -16.08
CA ASP A 633 16.18 -21.89 -15.90
C ASP A 633 16.43 -22.17 -14.40
N THR A 634 16.74 -21.13 -13.63
CA THR A 634 16.90 -21.22 -12.19
C THR A 634 15.58 -21.56 -11.50
N ILE A 635 14.52 -20.81 -11.78
CA ILE A 635 13.21 -20.97 -11.15
C ILE A 635 12.54 -22.29 -11.57
N ASN A 636 12.84 -22.82 -12.75
CA ASN A 636 12.35 -24.13 -13.22
C ASN A 636 12.79 -25.28 -12.31
N ARG A 637 13.90 -25.12 -11.58
CA ARG A 637 14.40 -26.09 -10.59
C ARG A 637 13.62 -26.09 -9.28
N ILE A 638 12.73 -25.12 -9.06
CA ILE A 638 11.87 -25.13 -7.87
C ILE A 638 10.99 -26.37 -7.93
N SER A 639 11.03 -27.16 -6.87
CA SER A 639 10.22 -28.37 -6.70
C SER A 639 9.29 -28.30 -5.49
N ALA A 640 9.53 -27.37 -4.56
CA ALA A 640 8.68 -27.19 -3.39
C ALA A 640 8.54 -25.71 -3.00
N LEU A 641 7.46 -25.42 -2.28
CA LEU A 641 7.18 -24.16 -1.61
C LEU A 641 7.56 -24.26 -0.13
N ARG A 642 8.36 -23.31 0.35
CA ARG A 642 8.59 -23.06 1.77
C ARG A 642 7.87 -21.79 2.21
N VAL A 643 7.06 -21.90 3.27
CA VAL A 643 6.35 -20.77 3.86
C VAL A 643 7.00 -20.43 5.20
N LEU A 644 7.26 -19.15 5.41
CA LEU A 644 7.86 -18.61 6.63
C LEU A 644 6.93 -17.58 7.25
N ARG A 645 6.85 -17.51 8.56
CA ARG A 645 6.23 -16.41 9.32
C ARG A 645 7.32 -15.46 9.80
N LYS A 646 7.20 -14.17 9.49
CA LYS A 646 8.04 -13.13 10.13
C LYS A 646 7.60 -12.96 11.58
N ILE A 647 8.54 -13.06 12.51
CA ILE A 647 8.27 -12.89 13.95
C ILE A 647 8.22 -11.38 14.23
N GLY A 648 7.04 -10.79 14.38
CA GLY A 648 6.87 -9.34 14.58
C GLY A 648 6.66 -8.90 16.04
N ASP A 649 6.26 -9.81 16.92
CA ASP A 649 5.85 -9.45 18.27
C ASP A 649 7.05 -9.20 19.19
N LYS A 650 7.04 -8.06 19.92
CA LYS A 650 8.02 -7.69 20.97
C LYS A 650 9.48 -7.47 20.52
N ASN A 651 9.74 -7.34 19.23
CA ASN A 651 11.10 -7.34 18.69
C ASN A 651 11.64 -5.94 18.28
N ALA A 652 11.36 -4.92 19.11
CA ALA A 652 11.60 -3.51 18.80
C ALA A 652 13.03 -3.02 19.12
N CYS A 653 14.06 -3.83 18.89
CA CYS A 653 15.43 -3.36 19.10
C CYS A 653 15.88 -2.41 17.99
N ILE A 654 16.69 -1.44 18.42
CA ILE A 654 17.01 -0.21 17.70
C ILE A 654 17.84 -0.53 16.45
N GLN A 655 17.24 -0.42 15.27
CA GLN A 655 17.99 0.01 14.10
C GLN A 655 18.35 1.49 14.31
N ASP A 656 19.57 1.75 14.76
CA ASP A 656 20.25 3.05 14.63
C ASP A 656 20.44 3.39 13.13
N SER A 657 19.39 3.96 12.57
CA SER A 657 19.27 4.42 11.20
C SER A 657 20.36 5.37 10.72
N ARG A 658 21.17 5.93 11.64
CA ARG A 658 22.32 6.78 11.32
C ARG A 658 23.40 6.04 10.53
N TYR A 659 23.58 4.73 10.73
CA TYR A 659 24.61 3.96 10.02
C TYR A 659 24.20 3.58 8.58
N ILE A 660 22.92 3.28 8.35
CA ILE A 660 22.37 3.00 7.02
C ILE A 660 22.32 4.28 6.16
N LEU A 661 22.09 5.45 6.77
CA LEU A 661 22.17 6.74 6.08
C LEU A 661 23.56 6.99 5.50
N MET A 662 24.63 6.57 6.19
CA MET A 662 26.01 6.80 5.71
C MET A 662 26.42 5.88 4.54
N SER A 663 25.89 4.65 4.44
CA SER A 663 26.17 3.76 3.30
C SER A 663 25.36 4.11 2.05
N ASN A 664 24.14 4.61 2.22
CA ASN A 664 23.24 4.93 1.10
C ASN A 664 23.54 6.28 0.41
N MET A 665 24.29 7.19 1.04
CA MET A 665 24.61 8.49 0.42
C MET A 665 25.55 8.40 -0.80
N ASN A 666 26.23 7.26 -1.01
CA ASN A 666 27.26 7.10 -2.05
C ASN A 666 27.02 5.97 -3.07
N THR A 667 25.88 5.26 -3.04
CA THR A 667 25.60 4.18 -4.01
C THR A 667 24.26 4.38 -4.74
N ASP A 668 24.32 4.41 -6.08
CA ASP A 668 23.21 4.73 -7.02
C ASP A 668 22.10 3.65 -7.12
N GLY A 669 21.57 3.12 -6.02
CA GLY A 669 20.41 2.23 -6.16
C GLY A 669 19.96 1.38 -4.98
N TYR A 670 20.49 1.57 -3.77
CA TYR A 670 20.02 0.75 -2.66
C TYR A 670 18.67 1.19 -2.12
N HIS A 671 17.64 0.40 -2.43
CA HIS A 671 16.23 0.70 -2.14
C HIS A 671 15.82 0.22 -0.73
N PRO A 672 15.24 1.07 0.13
CA PRO A 672 14.86 0.76 1.51
C PRO A 672 13.72 -0.27 1.72
N SER A 673 13.13 -0.88 0.67
CA SER A 673 12.30 -2.10 0.81
C SER A 673 13.05 -3.31 1.36
N ALA A 674 14.34 -3.11 1.58
CA ALA A 674 15.13 -3.72 2.61
C ALA A 674 14.42 -3.94 3.94
N LEU A 675 13.81 -2.92 4.55
CA LEU A 675 13.55 -2.91 6.00
C LEU A 675 12.48 -3.93 6.41
N GLY A 676 11.42 -4.08 5.61
CA GLY A 676 10.40 -5.13 5.84
C GLY A 676 10.94 -6.57 5.87
N ILE A 677 12.10 -6.85 5.26
CA ILE A 677 12.80 -8.14 5.34
C ILE A 677 14.04 -8.08 6.26
N ILE A 678 14.69 -6.92 6.38
CA ILE A 678 15.98 -6.69 7.06
C ILE A 678 15.84 -6.41 8.57
N ASP A 679 14.65 -6.38 9.13
CA ASP A 679 14.53 -6.25 10.57
C ASP A 679 14.98 -7.53 11.28
N SER A 680 15.77 -7.33 12.34
CA SER A 680 16.45 -8.27 13.23
C SER A 680 15.54 -9.26 13.98
N THR A 681 14.37 -9.58 13.41
CA THR A 681 13.27 -10.17 14.16
C THR A 681 13.12 -11.68 13.99
N GLY A 682 13.82 -12.27 13.02
CA GLY A 682 13.84 -13.71 12.75
C GLY A 682 12.58 -14.21 12.03
N TYR A 683 12.68 -15.41 11.45
CA TYR A 683 11.58 -16.09 10.75
C TYR A 683 11.31 -17.46 11.37
N GLU A 684 10.06 -17.90 11.36
CA GLU A 684 9.66 -19.27 11.68
C GLU A 684 9.24 -19.99 10.39
N GLN A 685 9.87 -21.11 10.07
CA GLN A 685 9.39 -22.01 9.02
C GLN A 685 8.16 -22.78 9.50
N PHE A 686 7.14 -22.87 8.65
CA PHE A 686 6.07 -23.86 8.82
C PHE A 686 6.59 -25.21 8.37
N VAL A 687 6.84 -26.12 9.32
CA VAL A 687 7.33 -27.48 9.05
C VAL A 687 6.13 -28.40 8.90
N VAL A 688 5.78 -28.72 7.65
CA VAL A 688 4.61 -29.51 7.28
C VAL A 688 4.97 -31.01 7.25
N PRO A 689 4.38 -31.86 8.10
CA PRO A 689 4.70 -33.29 8.05
C PRO A 689 4.18 -33.92 6.74
N SER A 690 4.82 -35.01 6.31
CA SER A 690 4.40 -35.73 5.10
C SER A 690 2.98 -36.27 5.17
N SER A 691 2.47 -36.54 6.37
CA SER A 691 1.09 -36.96 6.61
C SER A 691 0.04 -35.93 6.23
N VAL A 692 0.40 -34.64 6.10
CA VAL A 692 -0.50 -33.55 5.70
C VAL A 692 -0.03 -32.82 4.44
N GLY A 693 0.90 -33.40 3.69
CA GLY A 693 1.31 -32.92 2.36
C GLY A 693 2.66 -32.22 2.27
N GLY A 694 3.51 -32.28 3.30
CA GLY A 694 4.90 -31.82 3.20
C GLY A 694 5.88 -32.88 2.71
N ASN A 695 7.12 -32.48 2.44
CA ASN A 695 8.25 -33.38 2.19
C ASN A 695 8.99 -33.72 3.50
N SER A 696 10.14 -34.39 3.42
CA SER A 696 10.94 -34.78 4.60
C SER A 696 11.40 -33.59 5.44
N PHE A 697 11.62 -32.43 4.83
CA PHE A 697 12.10 -31.22 5.50
C PHE A 697 10.98 -30.30 6.02
N GLY A 698 9.75 -30.56 5.58
CA GLY A 698 8.59 -29.74 5.92
C GLY A 698 8.14 -28.74 4.86
N ASP A 699 8.77 -28.74 3.68
CA ASP A 699 8.35 -27.90 2.54
C ASP A 699 7.24 -28.60 1.74
N ILE A 700 6.42 -27.83 1.02
CA ILE A 700 5.24 -28.33 0.32
C ILE A 700 5.61 -28.62 -1.14
N PRO A 701 5.62 -29.89 -1.60
CA PRO A 701 5.91 -30.21 -3.00
C PRO A 701 4.96 -29.50 -3.97
N LEU A 702 5.50 -29.00 -5.07
CA LEU A 702 4.68 -28.50 -6.17
C LEU A 702 4.15 -29.66 -6.99
N ASN A 703 2.99 -29.45 -7.63
CA ASN A 703 2.51 -30.38 -8.65
C ASN A 703 3.38 -30.31 -9.91
N ALA A 704 3.21 -31.26 -10.83
CA ALA A 704 4.00 -31.34 -12.05
C ALA A 704 3.83 -30.09 -12.95
N ASP A 705 2.68 -29.43 -12.89
CA ASP A 705 2.38 -28.17 -13.57
C ASP A 705 2.85 -26.92 -12.79
N GLY A 706 3.60 -27.11 -11.69
CA GLY A 706 4.09 -26.02 -10.83
C GLY A 706 3.03 -25.44 -9.89
N SER A 707 1.80 -25.95 -9.92
CA SER A 707 0.70 -25.44 -9.09
C SER A 707 0.77 -25.94 -7.65
N VAL A 708 0.21 -25.16 -6.71
CA VAL A 708 0.08 -25.54 -5.30
C VAL A 708 -1.19 -24.94 -4.68
N LYS A 709 -1.82 -25.66 -3.73
CA LYS A 709 -2.97 -25.17 -2.96
C LYS A 709 -2.72 -25.36 -1.46
N ILE A 710 -2.73 -24.26 -0.73
CA ILE A 710 -2.37 -24.17 0.69
C ILE A 710 -3.41 -23.40 1.47
N THR A 711 -3.55 -23.68 2.77
CA THR A 711 -4.34 -22.88 3.69
C THR A 711 -3.38 -22.26 4.70
N VAL A 712 -3.32 -20.94 4.76
CA VAL A 712 -2.36 -20.18 5.57
C VAL A 712 -3.06 -19.43 6.70
N PRO A 713 -2.37 -19.15 7.83
CA PRO A 713 -2.96 -18.37 8.92
C PRO A 713 -3.24 -16.94 8.48
N ALA A 714 -4.44 -16.45 8.81
CA ALA A 714 -4.84 -15.10 8.50
C ALA A 714 -4.16 -14.07 9.42
N GLY A 715 -3.83 -12.89 8.87
CA GLY A 715 -3.29 -11.77 9.63
C GLY A 715 -1.82 -11.92 10.06
N GLU A 716 -1.18 -13.05 9.79
CA GLU A 716 0.27 -13.22 10.00
C GLU A 716 1.08 -12.64 8.83
N LEU A 717 2.34 -12.29 9.07
CA LEU A 717 3.27 -11.82 8.03
C LEU A 717 4.01 -13.03 7.45
N LEU A 718 3.73 -13.36 6.19
CA LEU A 718 4.19 -14.57 5.54
C LEU A 718 5.20 -14.28 4.43
N LEU A 719 6.31 -14.98 4.39
CA LEU A 719 7.28 -14.97 3.29
C LEU A 719 7.24 -16.33 2.57
N PHE A 720 7.27 -16.31 1.24
CA PHE A 720 7.23 -17.50 0.40
C PHE A 720 8.54 -17.66 -0.36
N GLN A 721 9.13 -18.86 -0.28
CA GLN A 721 10.37 -19.23 -0.95
C GLN A 721 10.13 -20.45 -1.85
N GLY A 722 10.68 -20.42 -3.05
CA GLY A 722 10.76 -21.60 -3.92
C GLY A 722 12.08 -22.30 -3.74
N VAL A 723 12.01 -23.57 -3.36
CA VAL A 723 13.18 -24.40 -3.08
C VAL A 723 13.30 -25.54 -4.07
N ASP A 724 14.53 -25.93 -4.40
CA ASP A 724 14.79 -27.15 -5.17
C ASP A 724 14.69 -28.41 -4.29
N ASP A 725 14.92 -29.57 -4.88
CA ASP A 725 14.84 -30.89 -4.24
C ASP A 725 15.89 -31.07 -3.12
N LYS A 726 16.97 -30.30 -3.21
CA LYS A 726 18.05 -30.22 -2.21
C LYS A 726 17.76 -29.22 -1.10
N GLY A 727 16.64 -28.48 -1.18
CA GLY A 727 16.22 -27.50 -0.17
C GLY A 727 16.89 -26.13 -0.30
N LYS A 728 17.60 -25.85 -1.40
CA LYS A 728 18.19 -24.54 -1.71
C LYS A 728 17.10 -23.61 -2.19
N VAL A 729 17.11 -22.36 -1.73
CA VAL A 729 16.19 -21.35 -2.26
C VAL A 729 16.61 -20.98 -3.68
N MET A 730 15.76 -21.23 -4.67
CA MET A 730 16.03 -20.81 -6.05
C MET A 730 15.54 -19.38 -6.30
N SER A 731 14.42 -19.00 -5.67
CA SER A 731 13.86 -17.65 -5.68
C SER A 731 12.95 -17.45 -4.46
N GLN A 732 12.71 -16.20 -4.07
CA GLN A 732 11.79 -15.84 -3.01
C GLN A 732 11.08 -14.54 -3.33
N HIS A 733 9.91 -14.32 -2.71
CA HIS A 733 9.29 -13.01 -2.77
C HIS A 733 10.12 -11.95 -2.03
N GLU A 734 10.21 -10.75 -2.60
CA GLU A 734 10.84 -9.59 -1.95
C GLU A 734 9.95 -8.94 -0.89
N ARG A 735 8.80 -9.54 -0.55
CA ARG A 735 7.80 -8.99 0.36
C ARG A 735 7.28 -10.06 1.30
N VAL A 736 6.90 -9.63 2.50
CA VAL A 736 6.01 -10.39 3.37
C VAL A 736 4.56 -10.05 2.99
N PHE A 737 3.67 -11.02 3.16
CA PHE A 737 2.26 -10.92 2.84
C PHE A 737 1.44 -11.15 4.11
N SER A 738 0.42 -10.33 4.34
CA SER A 738 -0.63 -10.66 5.29
C SER A 738 -1.91 -10.99 4.54
N LEU A 739 -2.44 -12.19 4.77
CA LEU A 739 -3.61 -12.69 4.06
C LEU A 739 -4.84 -12.74 4.97
N PRO A 740 -6.05 -12.58 4.42
CA PRO A 740 -7.24 -12.48 5.22
C PRO A 740 -7.98 -13.77 5.51
N GLY A 741 -8.55 -13.83 6.70
CA GLY A 741 -9.39 -14.92 7.12
C GLY A 741 -10.66 -15.06 6.29
N GLY A 742 -11.09 -16.30 6.08
CA GLY A 742 -12.36 -16.62 5.45
C GLY A 742 -12.32 -16.50 3.94
N ARG A 743 -11.15 -16.57 3.29
CA ARG A 743 -10.99 -16.31 1.86
C ARG A 743 -10.34 -17.47 1.10
N LYS A 744 -10.67 -17.56 -0.20
CA LYS A 744 -9.95 -18.30 -1.23
C LYS A 744 -9.28 -17.28 -2.16
N ILE A 745 -8.04 -17.54 -2.53
CA ILE A 745 -7.26 -16.67 -3.42
C ILE A 745 -6.74 -17.53 -4.55
N ASN A 746 -7.09 -17.19 -5.78
CA ASN A 746 -6.44 -17.72 -6.98
C ASN A 746 -5.42 -16.69 -7.47
N THR A 747 -4.16 -17.09 -7.66
CA THR A 747 -3.10 -16.19 -8.11
C THR A 747 -2.10 -16.86 -9.06
N SER A 748 -1.21 -16.07 -9.64
CA SER A 748 -0.31 -16.46 -10.75
C SER A 748 -1.06 -16.83 -12.04
N VAL A 749 -0.31 -17.27 -13.05
CA VAL A 749 -0.82 -17.75 -14.34
C VAL A 749 -0.10 -19.04 -14.71
N LYS A 750 -0.75 -19.94 -15.45
CA LYS A 750 -0.07 -21.11 -16.01
C LYS A 750 0.99 -20.69 -17.04
N GLN A 751 2.03 -21.51 -17.21
CA GLN A 751 3.10 -21.22 -18.15
C GLN A 751 2.64 -21.05 -19.60
N ASP A 752 1.67 -21.85 -20.04
CA ASP A 752 1.05 -21.73 -21.36
C ASP A 752 0.17 -20.47 -21.53
N GLN A 753 -0.21 -19.83 -20.41
CA GLN A 753 -1.00 -18.59 -20.39
C GLN A 753 -0.14 -17.34 -20.26
N TYR A 754 1.09 -17.48 -19.77
CA TYR A 754 2.00 -16.36 -19.52
C TYR A 754 2.12 -15.39 -20.70
N TYR A 755 2.22 -15.90 -21.93
CA TYR A 755 2.32 -15.06 -23.13
C TYR A 755 1.10 -14.17 -23.35
N SER A 756 -0.09 -14.71 -23.10
CA SER A 756 -1.35 -13.97 -23.29
C SER A 756 -1.64 -12.98 -22.16
N GLN A 757 -1.19 -13.29 -20.93
CA GLN A 757 -1.60 -12.56 -19.72
C GLN A 757 -0.52 -11.61 -19.18
N CYS A 758 0.76 -11.97 -19.33
CA CYS A 758 1.85 -11.34 -18.61
C CYS A 758 2.96 -10.81 -19.51
N ALA A 759 3.20 -11.42 -20.68
CA ALA A 759 4.37 -11.10 -21.50
C ALA A 759 4.40 -9.67 -22.05
N SER A 760 3.23 -9.05 -22.28
CA SER A 760 3.14 -7.65 -22.71
C SER A 760 3.71 -6.67 -21.67
N CYS A 761 3.64 -7.04 -20.39
CA CYS A 761 4.01 -6.18 -19.27
C CYS A 761 5.34 -6.57 -18.64
N HIS A 762 5.70 -7.85 -18.70
CA HIS A 762 6.87 -8.41 -18.03
C HIS A 762 7.95 -8.92 -19.00
N GLY A 763 7.69 -8.92 -20.31
CA GLY A 763 8.56 -9.52 -21.32
C GLY A 763 8.32 -11.03 -21.49
N VAL A 764 9.00 -11.66 -22.43
CA VAL A 764 8.91 -13.12 -22.65
C VAL A 764 9.72 -13.92 -21.61
N ILE A 765 9.46 -15.22 -21.48
CA ILE A 765 10.16 -16.11 -20.52
C ILE A 765 11.08 -17.14 -21.18
N ASP A 766 10.98 -17.36 -22.50
CA ASP A 766 11.77 -18.37 -23.23
C ASP A 766 12.78 -17.77 -24.24
N GLY A 767 13.01 -16.46 -24.18
CA GLY A 767 13.93 -15.77 -25.10
C GLY A 767 13.35 -15.44 -26.49
N SER A 768 12.08 -15.77 -26.76
CA SER A 768 11.38 -15.29 -27.96
C SER A 768 11.26 -13.77 -28.02
N SER A 769 11.01 -13.19 -29.20
CA SER A 769 10.64 -11.77 -29.27
C SER A 769 9.24 -11.57 -28.66
N VAL A 770 9.03 -10.47 -27.94
CA VAL A 770 7.69 -10.06 -27.49
C VAL A 770 6.79 -9.97 -28.72
N GLN A 771 5.84 -10.89 -28.86
CA GLN A 771 4.85 -10.82 -29.92
C GLN A 771 4.07 -9.52 -29.75
N ALA A 772 3.89 -8.78 -30.85
CA ALA A 772 3.12 -7.54 -30.80
C ALA A 772 1.70 -7.85 -30.30
N ALA A 773 1.07 -6.94 -29.55
CA ALA A 773 -0.25 -7.18 -28.95
C ALA A 773 -1.34 -7.62 -29.96
N ARG A 774 -1.14 -7.31 -31.25
CA ARG A 774 -1.95 -7.76 -32.39
C ARG A 774 -1.85 -9.26 -32.71
N GLU A 775 -0.73 -9.91 -32.40
CA GLU A 775 -0.49 -11.35 -32.60
C GLU A 775 -0.97 -12.20 -31.41
N ILE A 776 -1.16 -11.58 -30.23
CA ILE A 776 -1.77 -12.20 -29.03
C ILE A 776 -3.19 -12.69 -29.31
N ALA A 777 -3.83 -12.26 -30.40
CA ALA A 777 -5.17 -12.68 -30.79
C ALA A 777 -5.36 -14.20 -30.97
N ASN A 778 -4.27 -14.94 -31.19
CA ASN A 778 -4.29 -16.38 -31.39
C ASN A 778 -3.88 -17.20 -30.15
N LEU A 779 -3.57 -16.56 -29.01
CA LEU A 779 -3.16 -17.25 -27.78
C LEU A 779 -4.37 -17.65 -26.92
N PRO A 780 -4.32 -18.81 -26.21
CA PRO A 780 -5.37 -19.22 -25.29
C PRO A 780 -5.60 -18.13 -24.25
N ALA A 781 -6.84 -17.73 -24.12
CA ALA A 781 -7.12 -16.34 -23.79
C ALA A 781 -7.56 -16.12 -22.33
N VAL A 782 -7.96 -17.20 -21.65
CA VAL A 782 -8.51 -17.17 -20.29
C VAL A 782 -7.40 -17.39 -19.27
N MET A 783 -7.31 -16.59 -18.21
CA MET A 783 -6.64 -17.05 -16.98
C MET A 783 -7.45 -18.22 -16.43
N ASP A 784 -6.90 -19.42 -16.57
CA ASP A 784 -7.56 -20.65 -16.15
C ASP A 784 -6.83 -21.20 -14.94
N PHE A 785 -7.58 -21.35 -13.86
CA PHE A 785 -7.10 -21.93 -12.60
C PHE A 785 -7.40 -23.43 -12.52
N ASN A 786 -7.81 -24.08 -13.60
CA ASN A 786 -7.86 -25.53 -13.70
C ASN A 786 -6.44 -26.09 -13.81
N THR A 787 -5.83 -26.25 -12.65
CA THR A 787 -4.52 -26.88 -12.44
C THR A 787 -4.70 -28.22 -11.74
N GLN A 788 -3.63 -28.99 -11.60
CA GLN A 788 -3.64 -30.18 -10.77
C GLN A 788 -4.03 -29.82 -9.32
N ALA A 789 -3.44 -28.76 -8.75
CA ALA A 789 -3.70 -28.32 -7.38
C ALA A 789 -5.16 -27.89 -7.12
N ALA A 790 -5.85 -27.34 -8.13
CA ALA A 790 -7.22 -26.86 -7.97
C ALA A 790 -8.19 -27.95 -7.51
N SER A 791 -7.97 -29.19 -7.97
CA SER A 791 -8.79 -30.36 -7.62
C SER A 791 -8.36 -31.08 -6.32
N MET A 792 -7.18 -30.78 -5.78
CA MET A 792 -6.61 -31.47 -4.62
C MET A 792 -7.14 -30.93 -3.29
N ALA A 793 -6.86 -31.60 -2.17
CA ALA A 793 -7.05 -30.97 -0.87
C ALA A 793 -6.01 -29.87 -0.65
N SER A 794 -6.38 -28.82 0.07
CA SER A 794 -5.43 -27.77 0.47
C SER A 794 -4.50 -28.28 1.58
N VAL A 795 -3.21 -27.95 1.51
CA VAL A 795 -2.26 -28.22 2.60
C VAL A 795 -2.44 -27.18 3.70
N ASP A 796 -2.98 -27.59 4.84
CA ASP A 796 -3.38 -26.68 5.93
C ASP A 796 -2.25 -26.37 6.91
N LEU A 797 -1.66 -25.17 6.78
CA LEU A 797 -0.63 -24.64 7.66
C LEU A 797 -1.15 -24.14 9.01
N THR A 798 -2.47 -24.09 9.19
CA THR A 798 -3.10 -23.76 10.47
C THR A 798 -3.40 -25.00 11.32
N GLY A 799 -3.22 -26.19 10.74
CA GLY A 799 -3.45 -27.46 11.41
C GLY A 799 -2.43 -27.72 12.52
N THR A 800 -2.88 -28.37 13.59
CA THR A 800 -2.04 -28.70 14.76
C THR A 800 -0.90 -29.68 14.47
N ALA A 801 -0.93 -30.37 13.32
CA ALA A 801 0.14 -31.23 12.84
C ALA A 801 1.35 -30.42 12.31
N VAL A 802 1.14 -29.17 11.91
CA VAL A 802 2.21 -28.30 11.41
C VAL A 802 2.94 -27.67 12.59
N SER A 803 4.26 -27.84 12.62
CA SER A 803 5.11 -27.25 13.66
C SER A 803 5.83 -26.00 13.14
N ARG A 804 6.40 -25.21 14.04
CA ARG A 804 7.17 -24.00 13.70
C ARG A 804 8.64 -24.20 14.06
N ARG A 805 9.55 -23.85 13.14
CA ARG A 805 11.01 -23.90 13.36
C ARG A 805 11.61 -22.51 13.21
N THR A 806 12.17 -21.96 14.27
CA THR A 806 12.84 -20.66 14.26
C THR A 806 14.14 -20.73 13.46
N LEU A 807 14.20 -20.01 12.33
CA LEU A 807 15.33 -19.94 11.42
C LEU A 807 16.27 -18.79 11.81
N THR A 808 16.90 -18.90 12.98
CA THR A 808 18.04 -18.05 13.34
C THR A 808 19.27 -18.91 13.58
N TYR A 809 20.46 -18.30 13.51
CA TYR A 809 21.70 -18.99 13.86
C TYR A 809 21.59 -19.65 15.25
N LEU A 810 21.12 -18.90 16.26
CA LEU A 810 21.05 -19.37 17.64
C LEU A 810 20.12 -20.58 17.84
N HIS A 811 18.98 -20.63 17.15
CA HIS A 811 18.03 -21.74 17.30
C HIS A 811 18.36 -22.94 16.43
N SER A 812 18.83 -22.68 15.21
CA SER A 812 18.88 -23.69 14.17
C SER A 812 20.30 -24.12 13.82
N MET A 813 21.28 -23.20 13.81
CA MET A 813 22.66 -23.54 13.41
C MET A 813 23.57 -23.84 14.61
N ARG A 814 23.48 -23.04 15.69
CA ARG A 814 24.35 -23.16 16.86
C ARG A 814 24.27 -24.55 17.51
N PRO A 815 23.09 -25.16 17.72
CA PRO A 815 23.04 -26.52 18.26
C PRO A 815 23.75 -27.56 17.40
N ILE A 816 23.69 -27.40 16.07
CA ILE A 816 24.40 -28.26 15.11
C ILE A 816 25.91 -28.04 15.23
N ILE A 817 26.36 -26.79 15.26
CA ILE A 817 27.77 -26.41 15.45
C ILE A 817 28.33 -27.00 16.74
N ASP A 818 27.61 -26.82 17.85
CA ASP A 818 28.01 -27.33 19.17
C ASP A 818 28.16 -28.85 19.16
N SER A 819 27.22 -29.55 18.50
CA SER A 819 27.21 -31.01 18.45
C SER A 819 28.22 -31.62 17.47
N LYS A 820 28.50 -30.96 16.34
CA LYS A 820 29.16 -31.58 15.18
C LYS A 820 30.51 -30.97 14.82
N CYS A 821 30.71 -29.69 15.13
CA CYS A 821 31.84 -28.92 14.62
C CYS A 821 32.81 -28.48 15.73
N MET A 822 32.30 -28.17 16.93
CA MET A 822 33.15 -27.63 18.02
C MET A 822 34.31 -28.54 18.41
N GLY A 823 34.20 -29.86 18.25
CA GLY A 823 35.27 -30.80 18.62
C GLY A 823 36.62 -30.53 17.95
N CYS A 824 36.62 -30.11 16.68
CA CYS A 824 37.83 -29.82 15.89
C CYS A 824 38.11 -28.31 15.77
N HIS A 825 37.09 -27.49 16.00
CA HIS A 825 37.14 -26.06 15.77
C HIS A 825 37.13 -25.26 17.08
N GLN A 826 37.84 -25.73 18.11
CA GLN A 826 38.02 -25.04 19.39
C GLN A 826 39.48 -25.10 19.84
N GLY A 827 39.87 -24.27 20.81
CA GLY A 827 41.23 -24.17 21.34
C GLY A 827 42.11 -23.14 20.64
N GLU A 828 43.40 -23.14 21.00
CA GLU A 828 44.39 -22.17 20.50
C GLU A 828 44.74 -22.36 19.02
N ASN A 829 44.54 -23.55 18.45
CA ASN A 829 44.86 -23.90 17.06
C ASN A 829 43.68 -24.65 16.41
N PRO A 830 42.55 -23.99 16.15
CA PRO A 830 41.39 -24.66 15.56
C PRO A 830 41.65 -25.00 14.10
N ASP A 831 41.16 -26.17 13.65
CA ASP A 831 41.31 -26.60 12.27
C ASP A 831 40.69 -25.59 11.29
N GLY A 832 41.34 -25.40 10.14
CA GLY A 832 40.85 -24.50 9.09
C GLY A 832 40.83 -23.01 9.47
N ASN A 833 41.51 -22.61 10.56
CA ASN A 833 41.46 -21.25 11.13
C ASN A 833 40.03 -20.79 11.46
N LEU A 834 39.16 -21.74 11.82
CA LEU A 834 37.77 -21.48 12.19
C LEU A 834 37.60 -21.79 13.69
N ASN A 835 37.58 -20.77 14.55
CA ASN A 835 37.33 -20.95 15.97
C ASN A 835 35.82 -20.84 16.26
N LEU A 836 35.15 -21.90 16.72
CA LEU A 836 33.74 -21.97 17.09
C LEU A 836 33.50 -21.88 18.62
N GLU A 837 34.54 -21.57 19.41
CA GLU A 837 34.48 -21.48 20.87
C GLU A 837 33.30 -20.63 21.37
N SER A 838 32.72 -21.08 22.49
CA SER A 838 31.61 -20.41 23.16
C SER A 838 32.04 -19.17 23.94
N GLU A 839 33.32 -19.06 24.28
CA GLU A 839 33.82 -17.96 25.10
C GLU A 839 33.86 -16.66 24.30
N TYR A 840 33.28 -15.65 24.92
CA TYR A 840 33.38 -14.29 24.43
C TYR A 840 34.84 -13.85 24.38
N SER A 841 35.26 -13.28 23.25
CA SER A 841 36.52 -12.58 23.19
C SER A 841 36.43 -11.33 24.07
N THR A 842 37.35 -11.21 25.00
CA THR A 842 37.51 -10.01 25.83
C THR A 842 38.10 -8.83 25.04
N THR A 843 38.58 -9.06 23.82
CA THR A 843 39.29 -8.09 22.98
C THR A 843 38.59 -7.78 21.65
N ALA A 844 37.70 -8.64 21.15
CA ALA A 844 37.11 -8.56 19.81
C ALA A 844 36.03 -7.47 19.65
N ASN A 845 36.04 -6.42 20.47
CA ASN A 845 35.14 -5.28 20.33
C ASN A 845 35.76 -3.94 20.76
N TYR A 846 37.09 -3.79 20.66
CA TYR A 846 37.69 -2.47 20.81
C TYR A 846 37.90 -1.84 19.43
N PRO A 847 37.28 -0.69 19.09
CA PRO A 847 37.86 0.14 18.05
C PRO A 847 39.25 0.54 18.58
N PRO A 848 40.37 0.19 17.92
CA PRO A 848 41.68 0.64 18.39
C PRO A 848 41.66 2.15 18.61
N ALA A 849 42.44 2.66 19.57
CA ALA A 849 42.49 4.08 19.96
C ALA A 849 42.60 5.07 18.76
N ALA A 850 43.04 4.59 17.60
CA ALA A 850 43.02 5.28 16.32
C ALA A 850 41.63 5.71 15.79
N LEU A 851 40.51 5.29 16.39
CA LEU A 851 39.13 5.61 15.93
C LEU A 851 38.38 6.62 16.81
N GLU A 852 38.99 7.13 17.90
CA GLU A 852 38.38 8.15 18.78
C GLU A 852 38.04 9.47 18.05
N SER A 853 38.70 9.77 16.93
CA SER A 853 38.48 11.00 16.17
C SER A 853 37.30 10.93 15.18
N VAL A 854 36.77 9.73 14.91
CA VAL A 854 35.75 9.51 13.85
C VAL A 854 34.42 9.06 14.44
N VAL A 855 34.45 8.37 15.58
CA VAL A 855 33.26 8.01 16.33
C VAL A 855 32.89 9.19 17.24
N THR A 856 31.73 9.80 17.03
CA THR A 856 31.35 10.98 17.82
C THR A 856 31.38 10.63 19.32
N PRO A 857 31.87 11.52 20.21
CA PRO A 857 31.86 11.30 21.65
C PRO A 857 30.48 10.90 22.21
N ALA A 858 29.40 11.30 21.54
CA ALA A 858 28.02 10.95 21.85
C ALA A 858 27.66 9.46 21.63
N TYR A 859 28.29 8.79 20.65
CA TYR A 859 28.12 7.34 20.44
C TYR A 859 28.87 6.55 21.52
N GLN A 860 30.07 7.03 21.90
CA GLN A 860 30.85 6.43 22.99
C GLN A 860 30.20 6.61 24.37
N THR A 861 29.45 7.70 24.60
CA THR A 861 28.71 7.88 25.87
C THR A 861 27.43 7.04 25.95
N PHE A 862 26.89 6.58 24.82
CA PHE A 862 25.70 5.72 24.79
C PHE A 862 26.06 4.27 25.15
N MET A 863 27.30 3.84 24.87
CA MET A 863 27.81 2.55 25.32
C MET A 863 28.51 2.72 26.67
N ALA A 864 27.78 2.55 27.77
CA ALA A 864 28.41 2.42 29.08
C ALA A 864 29.46 1.29 29.03
N ASN A 865 30.57 1.40 29.78
CA ASN A 865 31.58 0.34 29.85
C ASN A 865 31.01 -1.04 30.24
N GLN A 866 29.82 -1.06 30.85
CA GLN A 866 29.08 -2.24 31.28
C GLN A 866 28.24 -2.82 30.13
N THR A 867 27.71 -1.98 29.22
CA THR A 867 26.95 -2.40 28.03
C THR A 867 27.84 -2.67 26.80
N LYS A 868 29.12 -2.97 27.02
CA LYS A 868 30.04 -3.36 25.95
C LYS A 868 29.72 -4.78 25.53
N ILE A 869 29.25 -4.94 24.29
CA ILE A 869 28.97 -6.24 23.70
C ILE A 869 30.21 -7.11 23.78
N ARG A 870 30.09 -8.24 24.44
CA ARG A 870 31.05 -9.31 24.31
C ARG A 870 30.76 -10.00 22.97
N SER A 871 31.67 -9.93 22.01
CA SER A 871 31.56 -10.72 20.77
C SER A 871 32.17 -12.10 21.01
N HIS A 872 31.63 -13.15 20.41
CA HIS A 872 32.27 -14.46 20.46
C HIS A 872 33.68 -14.37 19.84
N LYS A 873 34.66 -15.14 20.32
CA LYS A 873 35.90 -15.40 19.54
C LYS A 873 35.60 -16.00 18.16
N PHE A 874 34.40 -16.51 17.99
CA PHE A 874 33.86 -16.95 16.73
C PHE A 874 33.70 -15.81 15.73
N SER A 875 34.62 -15.77 14.78
CA SER A 875 34.32 -15.29 13.43
C SER A 875 34.07 -16.51 12.56
N VAL A 876 32.85 -16.69 12.00
CA VAL A 876 32.84 -17.36 10.70
C VAL A 876 33.67 -16.45 9.82
N ASN A 877 34.81 -16.93 9.37
CA ASN A 877 35.55 -16.16 8.41
C ASN A 877 34.61 -15.98 7.21
N TYR A 878 34.18 -14.75 6.93
CA TYR A 878 33.23 -14.43 5.86
C TYR A 878 33.65 -15.08 4.53
N SER A 879 34.96 -15.33 4.35
CA SER A 879 35.50 -16.10 3.22
C SER A 879 34.97 -17.53 3.03
N TRP A 880 34.39 -18.18 4.04
CA TRP A 880 33.76 -19.50 3.90
C TRP A 880 32.31 -19.40 3.44
N LEU A 881 31.68 -18.23 3.63
CA LEU A 881 30.30 -18.00 3.26
C LEU A 881 30.16 -17.34 1.89
N PHE A 882 31.21 -16.65 1.38
CA PHE A 882 31.11 -15.80 0.20
C PHE A 882 32.20 -16.06 -0.87
N ASP A 883 31.73 -16.38 -2.07
CA ASP A 883 32.47 -16.70 -3.30
C ASP A 883 33.49 -15.61 -3.72
N LYS A 884 33.05 -14.36 -3.94
CA LYS A 884 33.83 -13.35 -4.70
C LYS A 884 34.68 -12.39 -3.88
N ASP A 885 34.47 -12.35 -2.57
CA ASP A 885 35.03 -11.28 -1.72
C ASP A 885 36.25 -11.75 -0.92
N ASN A 886 36.59 -13.04 -1.04
CA ASN A 886 37.66 -13.71 -0.31
C ASN A 886 39.05 -13.16 -0.66
N ALA A 887 39.33 -12.92 -1.95
CA ALA A 887 40.63 -12.45 -2.41
C ALA A 887 40.92 -11.00 -1.96
N ASP A 888 39.95 -10.11 -2.14
CA ASP A 888 40.06 -8.72 -1.71
C ASP A 888 40.17 -8.65 -0.18
N TYR A 889 39.33 -9.38 0.56
CA TYR A 889 39.38 -9.41 2.02
C TYR A 889 40.71 -9.96 2.56
N LYS A 890 41.18 -11.11 2.05
CA LYS A 890 42.47 -11.70 2.45
C LYS A 890 43.63 -10.78 2.13
N SER A 891 43.59 -10.03 1.03
CA SER A 891 44.64 -9.07 0.68
C SER A 891 44.72 -7.92 1.69
N PHE A 892 43.57 -7.45 2.21
CA PHE A 892 43.52 -6.33 3.16
C PHE A 892 44.02 -6.67 4.56
N TYR A 893 43.79 -7.91 5.01
CA TYR A 893 44.19 -8.38 6.35
C TYR A 893 45.31 -9.43 6.30
N ALA A 894 46.02 -9.54 5.17
CA ALA A 894 46.99 -10.61 4.91
C ALA A 894 48.04 -10.71 6.02
N ASN A 895 48.56 -9.56 6.45
CA ASN A 895 49.59 -9.50 7.49
C ASN A 895 49.02 -9.91 8.85
N GLU A 896 47.83 -9.47 9.19
CA GLU A 896 47.21 -9.76 10.47
C GLU A 896 46.75 -11.22 10.59
N ILE A 897 46.20 -11.77 9.51
CA ILE A 897 45.88 -13.20 9.38
C ILE A 897 47.16 -14.03 9.50
N SER A 898 48.25 -13.62 8.83
CA SER A 898 49.54 -14.32 8.93
C SER A 898 50.16 -14.29 10.34
N ASN A 899 49.73 -13.34 11.18
CA ASN A 899 50.14 -13.22 12.57
C ASN A 899 49.19 -13.93 13.55
N GLY A 900 48.30 -14.79 13.06
CA GLY A 900 47.43 -15.62 13.91
C GLY A 900 46.24 -14.88 14.55
N LYS A 901 45.95 -13.65 14.13
CA LYS A 901 44.76 -12.92 14.63
C LYS A 901 43.50 -13.47 13.98
N THR A 902 42.49 -13.76 14.81
CA THR A 902 41.15 -14.20 14.37
C THR A 902 40.38 -13.03 13.75
N LEU A 903 39.41 -13.26 12.84
CA LEU A 903 38.77 -12.13 12.15
C LEU A 903 37.96 -11.23 13.08
N GLY A 904 37.44 -11.77 14.18
CA GLY A 904 36.79 -10.98 15.23
C GLY A 904 37.75 -9.95 15.86
N GLU A 905 39.06 -10.17 15.80
CA GLU A 905 40.08 -9.25 16.28
C GLU A 905 40.51 -8.20 15.24
N LEU A 906 40.10 -8.36 13.97
CA LEU A 906 40.61 -7.57 12.82
C LEU A 906 39.64 -6.52 12.30
N ALA A 907 38.35 -6.74 12.49
CA ALA A 907 37.30 -5.81 12.10
C ALA A 907 36.34 -5.64 13.29
N PRO A 908 36.00 -4.39 13.68
CA PRO A 908 34.94 -4.16 14.64
C PRO A 908 33.66 -4.86 14.18
N TRP A 909 33.11 -5.72 15.03
CA TRP A 909 31.88 -6.47 14.77
C TRP A 909 30.74 -5.79 15.51
N ASP A 910 29.79 -5.21 14.76
CA ASP A 910 28.56 -4.74 15.38
C ASP A 910 27.57 -5.90 15.48
N SER A 911 27.29 -6.38 16.68
CA SER A 911 26.37 -7.51 16.87
C SER A 911 24.91 -7.17 16.53
N ALA A 912 24.55 -5.88 16.53
CA ALA A 912 23.21 -5.42 16.17
C ALA A 912 23.00 -5.41 14.65
N TYR A 913 24.05 -5.12 13.86
CA TYR A 913 23.99 -5.10 12.38
C TYR A 913 24.64 -6.29 11.70
N GLN A 914 25.43 -7.06 12.43
CA GLN A 914 26.11 -8.27 11.99
C GLN A 914 26.89 -8.05 10.67
N ASN A 915 27.57 -6.90 10.59
CA ASN A 915 28.39 -6.51 9.45
C ASN A 915 29.82 -6.22 9.89
N LEU A 916 30.77 -6.54 9.01
CA LEU A 916 32.18 -6.17 9.16
C LEU A 916 32.40 -4.75 8.61
N PHE A 917 33.03 -3.90 9.42
CA PHE A 917 33.41 -2.56 9.01
C PHE A 917 34.88 -2.49 8.65
N ARG A 918 35.17 -1.78 7.56
CA ARG A 918 36.48 -1.28 7.23
C ARG A 918 36.55 0.22 7.53
N PRO A 919 37.46 0.65 8.40
CA PRO A 919 37.82 2.06 8.46
C PRO A 919 38.56 2.47 7.19
N SER A 920 38.23 3.65 6.67
CA SER A 920 38.90 4.29 5.53
C SER A 920 39.14 5.77 5.81
N SER A 921 39.91 6.43 4.95
CA SER A 921 40.18 7.86 5.04
C SER A 921 38.93 8.75 4.89
N VAL A 922 37.80 8.22 4.40
CA VAL A 922 36.53 8.95 4.19
C VAL A 922 35.39 8.46 5.09
N GLY A 923 35.66 7.55 6.03
CA GLY A 923 34.66 6.99 6.96
C GLY A 923 34.71 5.47 7.03
N PHE A 924 33.64 4.84 7.51
CA PHE A 924 33.50 3.39 7.51
C PHE A 924 32.87 2.92 6.20
N TYR A 925 33.49 1.93 5.56
CA TYR A 925 32.82 1.10 4.56
C TYR A 925 32.36 -0.16 5.25
N PHE A 926 31.12 -0.57 5.01
CA PHE A 926 30.86 -1.98 5.24
C PHE A 926 31.65 -2.73 4.18
N LEU A 927 32.38 -3.77 4.59
CA LEU A 927 33.08 -4.64 3.64
C LEU A 927 32.11 -5.33 2.66
N ASN A 928 30.81 -5.13 2.88
CA ASN A 928 29.70 -5.63 2.09
C ASN A 928 28.91 -4.53 1.33
N SER A 929 29.34 -3.25 1.29
CA SER A 929 28.53 -2.12 0.75
C SER A 929 29.14 -1.27 -0.36
N GLY A 930 30.39 -1.49 -0.79
CA GLY A 930 31.05 -0.59 -1.77
C GLY A 930 30.72 -0.82 -3.25
N THR A 931 30.02 -1.93 -3.55
CA THR A 931 29.71 -2.54 -4.87
C THR A 931 29.02 -3.87 -4.63
N TYR A 932 29.28 -4.41 -3.45
CA TYR A 932 28.85 -5.69 -2.93
C TYR A 932 27.47 -5.57 -2.31
N ASN A 933 26.70 -6.62 -2.51
CA ASN A 933 25.27 -6.56 -2.35
C ASN A 933 24.92 -6.70 -0.86
N VAL A 934 24.43 -5.67 -0.15
CA VAL A 934 23.64 -5.84 1.10
C VAL A 934 22.31 -6.61 0.90
N GLN A 935 22.23 -7.42 -0.16
CA GLN A 935 21.19 -8.40 -0.44
C GLN A 935 21.41 -9.71 0.34
N TYR A 936 22.25 -9.75 1.38
CA TYR A 936 22.44 -10.96 2.18
C TYR A 936 21.11 -11.35 2.84
N GLY A 937 20.54 -12.49 2.41
CA GLY A 937 19.18 -12.94 2.76
C GLY A 937 18.11 -12.65 1.71
N ARG A 938 18.50 -12.04 0.60
CA ARG A 938 17.67 -11.89 -0.60
C ARG A 938 18.24 -12.78 -1.68
N ALA A 939 17.56 -13.89 -1.96
CA ALA A 939 17.74 -14.64 -3.21
C ALA A 939 17.22 -13.83 -4.43
N ARG A 940 17.46 -12.51 -4.46
CA ARG A 940 17.09 -11.62 -5.56
C ARG A 940 17.95 -11.92 -6.77
N SER A 941 19.28 -12.02 -6.58
CA SER A 941 20.11 -12.61 -7.61
C SER A 941 19.99 -14.13 -7.52
N ALA A 942 19.21 -14.75 -8.39
CA ALA A 942 19.34 -16.16 -8.67
C ALA A 942 20.83 -16.49 -8.97
N PRO A 943 21.45 -17.49 -8.34
CA PRO A 943 20.92 -18.33 -7.25
C PRO A 943 21.25 -17.81 -5.81
N SER A 944 20.57 -18.33 -4.77
CA SER A 944 20.63 -17.87 -3.35
C SER A 944 22.01 -17.91 -2.67
N ASN A 945 22.10 -17.45 -1.42
CA ASN A 945 23.33 -17.48 -0.62
C ASN A 945 23.88 -18.90 -0.46
N SER A 946 23.03 -19.87 -0.11
CA SER A 946 23.44 -21.26 0.08
C SER A 946 23.97 -21.88 -1.20
N SER A 947 23.46 -21.46 -2.36
CA SER A 947 23.86 -21.98 -3.67
C SER A 947 25.24 -21.51 -4.14
N ARG A 948 25.80 -20.46 -3.52
CA ARG A 948 27.11 -19.89 -3.82
C ARG A 948 28.06 -19.92 -2.62
N SER A 949 27.70 -20.70 -1.59
CA SER A 949 28.48 -20.77 -0.36
C SER A 949 29.53 -21.87 -0.45
N TYR A 950 30.79 -21.48 -0.29
CA TYR A 950 31.89 -22.43 -0.19
C TYR A 950 31.70 -23.40 0.99
N LEU A 951 31.13 -22.95 2.10
CA LEU A 951 30.78 -23.80 3.23
C LEU A 951 29.76 -24.88 2.86
N MET A 952 28.78 -24.55 2.01
CA MET A 952 27.84 -25.55 1.49
C MET A 952 28.54 -26.53 0.55
N GLU A 953 29.48 -26.08 -0.28
CA GLU A 953 30.33 -26.98 -1.06
C GLU A 953 31.13 -27.94 -0.16
N VAL A 954 31.74 -27.45 0.92
CA VAL A 954 32.47 -28.30 1.88
C VAL A 954 31.55 -29.32 2.55
N LEU A 955 30.38 -28.89 3.02
CA LEU A 955 29.44 -29.76 3.77
C LEU A 955 28.69 -30.75 2.88
N THR A 956 28.51 -30.46 1.59
CA THR A 956 27.75 -31.30 0.66
C THR A 956 28.60 -32.03 -0.37
N GLY A 957 29.83 -31.58 -0.60
CA GLY A 957 30.73 -32.08 -1.66
C GLY A 957 30.30 -31.67 -3.06
N GLU A 958 29.25 -30.85 -3.19
CA GLU A 958 28.82 -30.31 -4.47
C GLU A 958 29.76 -29.20 -4.90
N ASN A 959 30.27 -29.25 -6.13
CA ASN A 959 30.96 -28.10 -6.72
C ASN A 959 29.92 -27.00 -6.96
N LEU A 960 29.89 -26.00 -6.08
CA LEU A 960 29.01 -24.84 -6.17
C LEU A 960 29.73 -23.65 -6.80
N ASP A 961 31.07 -23.64 -6.73
CA ASP A 961 31.94 -22.70 -7.41
C ASP A 961 33.01 -23.47 -8.23
N ALA A 962 32.87 -23.44 -9.57
CA ALA A 962 33.85 -24.09 -10.46
C ALA A 962 35.28 -23.52 -10.34
N GLY A 963 35.44 -22.35 -9.72
CA GLY A 963 36.72 -21.68 -9.49
C GLY A 963 37.47 -22.12 -8.23
N GLN A 964 36.83 -22.84 -7.30
CA GLN A 964 37.43 -23.30 -6.06
C GLN A 964 37.20 -24.81 -5.90
N ASN A 965 38.22 -25.55 -5.49
CA ASN A 965 38.06 -26.94 -5.05
C ASN A 965 38.56 -27.01 -3.62
N TYR A 966 37.74 -27.52 -2.70
CA TYR A 966 38.21 -27.80 -1.35
C TYR A 966 39.32 -28.87 -1.37
N ALA A 967 40.55 -28.45 -1.10
CA ALA A 967 41.73 -29.32 -1.05
C ALA A 967 42.08 -29.78 0.38
N GLY A 968 41.17 -29.62 1.34
CA GLY A 968 41.42 -30.05 2.71
C GLY A 968 41.44 -31.56 2.86
N THR A 969 42.21 -32.04 3.84
CA THR A 969 42.43 -33.47 4.09
C THR A 969 41.24 -34.17 4.78
N PHE A 970 40.28 -33.41 5.30
CA PHE A 970 39.11 -33.94 6.00
C PHE A 970 37.85 -33.83 5.14
N ASN A 971 37.18 -34.95 4.91
CA ASN A 971 35.91 -34.97 4.19
C ASN A 971 34.77 -34.58 5.14
N HIS A 972 34.16 -33.43 4.92
CA HIS A 972 33.04 -32.94 5.71
C HIS A 972 31.68 -33.44 5.18
N VAL A 973 31.67 -34.12 4.02
CA VAL A 973 30.46 -34.70 3.44
C VAL A 973 29.91 -35.79 4.36
N GLY A 974 28.63 -35.65 4.72
CA GLY A 974 27.94 -36.58 5.61
C GLY A 974 28.18 -36.33 7.11
N LEU A 975 28.93 -35.28 7.48
CA LEU A 975 29.05 -34.85 8.88
C LEU A 975 27.71 -34.39 9.45
N LEU A 976 26.93 -33.72 8.60
CA LEU A 976 25.57 -33.28 8.88
C LEU A 976 24.58 -34.25 8.22
N THR A 977 23.46 -34.49 8.90
CA THR A 977 22.29 -35.12 8.29
C THR A 977 21.71 -34.22 7.20
N GLU A 978 20.93 -34.81 6.29
CA GLU A 978 20.26 -34.04 5.23
C GLU A 978 19.40 -32.90 5.79
N ASP A 979 18.67 -33.15 6.88
CA ASP A 979 17.84 -32.14 7.55
C ASP A 979 18.69 -31.04 8.20
N GLU A 980 19.86 -31.36 8.77
CA GLU A 980 20.79 -30.36 9.29
C GLU A 980 21.35 -29.49 8.16
N VAL A 981 21.76 -30.08 7.03
CA VAL A 981 22.21 -29.33 5.84
C VAL A 981 21.11 -28.40 5.32
N LYS A 982 19.89 -28.90 5.15
CA LYS A 982 18.75 -28.08 4.70
C LYS A 982 18.40 -26.98 5.69
N THR A 983 18.54 -27.23 6.98
CA THR A 983 18.37 -26.21 8.04
C THR A 983 19.42 -25.11 7.91
N TRP A 984 20.68 -25.46 7.67
CA TRP A 984 21.73 -24.50 7.38
C TRP A 984 21.39 -23.66 6.16
N MET A 985 21.06 -24.29 5.03
CA MET A 985 20.68 -23.59 3.79
C MET A 985 19.50 -22.63 4.03
N ALA A 986 18.47 -23.06 4.75
CA ALA A 986 17.31 -22.24 5.08
C ALA A 986 17.70 -20.98 5.88
N VAL A 987 18.53 -21.12 6.92
CA VAL A 987 18.99 -19.96 7.71
C VAL A 987 19.86 -19.03 6.86
N MET A 988 20.76 -19.58 6.03
CA MET A 988 21.60 -18.80 5.12
C MET A 988 20.80 -18.00 4.10
N ASP A 989 19.74 -18.61 3.56
CA ASP A 989 18.92 -18.05 2.48
C ASP A 989 17.87 -17.05 2.97
N VAL A 990 17.37 -17.20 4.20
CA VAL A 990 16.58 -16.16 4.90
C VAL A 990 17.44 -14.92 5.18
N GLY A 991 18.74 -15.14 5.43
CA GLY A 991 19.71 -14.10 5.72
C GLY A 991 20.55 -14.51 6.90
N LEU A 992 21.84 -14.73 6.64
CA LEU A 992 22.83 -15.00 7.68
C LEU A 992 23.02 -13.89 8.76
N PRO A 993 22.62 -12.60 8.60
CA PRO A 993 22.72 -11.63 9.69
C PRO A 993 21.59 -11.76 10.75
N TYR A 994 21.02 -12.95 10.96
CA TYR A 994 20.08 -13.19 12.07
C TYR A 994 20.68 -14.16 13.07
N MET A 995 21.64 -13.68 13.87
CA MET A 995 22.22 -14.50 14.90
C MET A 995 21.20 -14.90 15.99
N ALA A 996 20.24 -14.04 16.33
CA ALA A 996 19.18 -14.28 17.33
C ALA A 996 18.02 -13.27 17.22
N ARG A 997 16.94 -13.50 17.99
CA ARG A 997 15.89 -12.49 18.20
C ARG A 997 16.36 -11.47 19.23
N CYS A 998 15.89 -10.23 19.13
CA CYS A 998 16.38 -9.18 20.04
C CYS A 998 15.78 -9.24 21.45
N ASP A 999 14.70 -10.02 21.66
CA ASP A 999 14.16 -10.32 22.99
C ASP A 999 14.89 -11.49 23.68
N GLU A 1000 15.83 -12.14 22.99
CA GLU A 1000 16.59 -13.26 23.55
C GLU A 1000 17.73 -12.79 24.41
N LYS A 1001 17.53 -12.93 25.71
CA LYS A 1001 18.54 -12.64 26.72
C LYS A 1001 19.46 -13.82 26.99
N THR A 1002 19.07 -15.03 26.58
CA THR A 1002 19.83 -16.26 26.85
C THR A 1002 19.75 -17.24 25.70
N ILE A 1003 20.77 -18.09 25.59
CA ILE A 1003 20.83 -19.21 24.64
C ILE A 1003 19.69 -20.21 24.96
N PRO A 1004 18.85 -20.58 24.00
CA PRO A 1004 17.62 -21.36 24.24
C PRO A 1004 17.87 -22.86 24.40
N SER A 1005 18.92 -23.42 23.79
CA SER A 1005 19.17 -24.86 23.74
C SER A 1005 20.66 -25.21 23.57
N GLY A 1006 20.99 -26.50 23.61
CA GLY A 1006 22.37 -26.99 23.50
C GLY A 1006 23.13 -26.99 24.83
N VAL A 1007 24.43 -27.30 24.78
CA VAL A 1007 25.30 -27.39 25.97
C VAL A 1007 25.45 -26.05 26.72
N HIS A 1008 25.00 -24.96 26.10
CA HIS A 1008 25.04 -23.60 26.66
C HIS A 1008 23.66 -23.00 26.95
N ALA A 1009 22.60 -23.81 26.96
CA ALA A 1009 21.25 -23.36 27.31
C ALA A 1009 21.23 -22.56 28.63
N GLY A 1010 20.56 -21.41 28.64
CA GLY A 1010 20.43 -20.51 29.80
C GLY A 1010 21.59 -19.53 30.01
N LYS A 1011 22.66 -19.58 29.21
CA LYS A 1011 23.74 -18.57 29.25
C LYS A 1011 23.31 -17.27 28.59
N PRO A 1012 23.74 -16.08 29.07
CA PRO A 1012 23.40 -14.80 28.45
C PRO A 1012 23.78 -14.74 26.97
N TRP A 1013 22.88 -14.16 26.17
CA TRP A 1013 23.05 -13.90 24.75
C TRP A 1013 22.90 -12.38 24.49
N GLY A 1014 23.87 -11.78 23.80
CA GLY A 1014 23.86 -10.34 23.50
C GLY A 1014 24.23 -9.43 24.69
N ASP A 1015 23.93 -8.14 24.54
CA ASP A 1015 24.30 -7.03 25.46
C ASP A 1015 23.61 -7.07 26.81
N ILE A 1016 24.11 -7.90 27.73
CA ILE A 1016 23.79 -7.76 29.14
C ILE A 1016 25.07 -7.90 29.96
N ASP A 1017 25.66 -6.75 30.29
CA ASP A 1017 25.67 -6.26 31.67
C ASP A 1017 24.97 -4.88 31.73
#